data_AF-A0A933BC01-F1
#
_entry.id   AF-A0A933BC01-F1
#
_cell.length_a   1.000
_cell.length_b   1.000
_cell.length_c   1.000
_cell.angle_alpha   90.00
_cell.angle_beta   90.00
_cell.angle_gamma   90.00
#
_symmetry.space_group_name_H-M   'P 1'
#
loop_
_entity.id
_entity.type
_entity.pdbx_description
1 polymer ?
#
loop_
_entity_poly.entity_id
_entity_poly.type
_entity_poly.pdbx_seq_one_letter_code
_entity_poly.pdbx_strand_id
1 'polypeptide(L)'
;MILLAFLLVSVSPSYAYDAIQFLSSFKAEAPAKATALAAGPSRVYVLDNKKGSFHVYDLSGKWLKSAGAFSGPKGLAVGPDGRLYVADTGNSKIQVFSEDGVPAGSFGAKGSEPGRLKYPESVAVGADGRVYVADTGNDRIQVFTGEGILLAVIGSPGKGLGKLDSPAKIVVDAADQLYVFDRGNSRIQRFDASGKPAKEFKFSGADFVVDGYGYFYLLDDDNSKVVEQSPEGSVLGRFGSRGAGPGQYKRLQAISIDAEQRLLVLDSGNSRVDRVEIHNKLKVRALAANAQTKILISGPSRSWPIRAWTLAPHGEDVYAYLGGENHFVLIDPEGKVKAKFGGKEGQGGAATKRSLGLAVSAKLGIFASDTPNNRIQVFGLDGSWKSNLAESAGFFDSSKKEGRVREPKGVAVNDQGTIYVADAGNRRIDAFNPEGVFLFAIGPKLDKYEVSEPVGVAWDPARFVYFTDKRLKKVFKCEPSGAFLSAWGEEGSGPGQFRSPEAVAFDPHGYLYVLDTTLRRISVFTREGQWMTDLLSGGEGEKELREPVAIAIAGHRLLVADKGKGKVLSFDLHPLLMAPPALSTASKEGMVALSWEPVRDSWAAGYRVFRATQAQGPYELVGSATANQYEDSAVAAHKSYFYRVATEARTKDVGVPGPAAEVLVAGAFNRSPVEISSVTIGNIFSANYKWYLKNPIGAAVISNNVNVPFQKVKFSFRLMEFMDFGYDQEIAKLESRQTVSIPLIATLNNKILDVSEDTPVQAEFSLTYFEEGQSKVLTLTKPLRIYSRNAITWDNPQRIATFITPKDPPVLEFAQEALRAAPRKESAEALNANAVNALHLWNALSEHGVRFLENPNSPYAAVSEDPNYPVDNTQFPRETLKRKSGQCDDLTTLLVSMLDAGKVRSQILDYPGHMAFMFETEADDVADAGMAEEDLIFHDGGYWVPVEATLIGKPFTEAVRKASYAFRTEHAKGKVKIIDIRRAWESFEPATLPASSWSADPPKGDGVEKRLSQELSALSQARYAFLKKHYEAKLKENSGDLDTRIDLGILEHQAGRPDAAGEHFSKVLVSDPKNAAALNNLGNLAFISGDYASAEKQYLKAVEADPGDADIWLNLLKTGLKLKSREKAREYGAKARAVQAHLGPMVDALLK
;
A
#
# COMPACT_ATOMS: atom_id res chain seq x y z
N MET A 1 -50.27 -25.95 26.22
CA MET A 1 -50.15 -26.21 27.68
C MET A 1 -48.87 -27.01 27.86
N ILE A 2 -47.77 -26.55 28.46
CA ILE A 2 -47.52 -25.47 29.42
C ILE A 2 -46.16 -24.85 29.05
N LEU A 3 -46.18 -23.54 28.88
CA LEU A 3 -45.05 -22.62 28.97
C LEU A 3 -44.57 -22.61 30.43
N LEU A 4 -43.28 -22.90 30.70
CA LEU A 4 -42.44 -22.35 31.79
C LEU A 4 -41.23 -23.28 32.01
N ALA A 5 -40.12 -23.05 31.33
CA ALA A 5 -38.80 -23.55 31.75
C ALA A 5 -37.66 -22.82 31.01
N PHE A 6 -37.70 -21.49 30.92
CA PHE A 6 -36.56 -20.70 30.45
C PHE A 6 -36.65 -19.28 31.01
N LEU A 7 -36.33 -19.10 32.30
CA LEU A 7 -36.01 -17.78 32.88
C LEU A 7 -35.48 -17.94 34.32
N LEU A 8 -34.29 -18.54 34.45
CA LEU A 8 -33.44 -18.39 35.64
C LEU A 8 -31.97 -18.43 35.17
N VAL A 9 -31.56 -17.39 34.43
CA VAL A 9 -30.17 -16.92 34.51
C VAL A 9 -30.26 -15.64 35.32
N SER A 10 -29.75 -15.72 36.55
CA SER A 10 -29.46 -14.58 37.40
C SER A 10 -28.51 -13.64 36.67
N VAL A 11 -29.05 -12.62 36.00
CA VAL A 11 -28.29 -11.45 35.62
C VAL A 11 -27.96 -10.73 36.93
N SER A 12 -26.76 -10.96 37.44
CA SER A 12 -26.18 -10.07 38.44
C SER A 12 -26.31 -8.64 37.90
N PRO A 13 -26.86 -7.67 38.64
CA PRO A 13 -26.85 -6.29 38.18
C PRO A 13 -25.38 -5.91 38.03
N SER A 14 -24.90 -5.83 36.79
CA SER A 14 -23.63 -5.19 36.50
C SER A 14 -23.82 -3.73 36.85
N TYR A 15 -23.45 -3.35 38.07
CA TYR A 15 -23.36 -1.94 38.44
C TYR A 15 -22.45 -1.26 37.40
N ALA A 16 -23.00 -0.26 36.70
CA ALA A 16 -22.27 0.52 35.72
C ALA A 16 -21.11 1.33 36.35
N TYR A 17 -21.18 1.56 37.66
CA TYR A 17 -20.20 2.29 38.43
C TYR A 17 -19.51 1.37 39.43
N ASP A 18 -18.18 1.44 39.47
CA ASP A 18 -17.43 0.92 40.63
C ASP A 18 -17.35 2.00 41.72
N ALA A 19 -17.25 3.28 41.35
CA ALA A 19 -17.40 4.42 42.26
C ALA A 19 -17.79 5.71 41.50
N ILE A 20 -18.59 6.56 42.14
CA ILE A 20 -18.79 7.96 41.75
C ILE A 20 -18.33 8.82 42.91
N GLN A 21 -17.32 9.67 42.68
CA GLN A 21 -16.79 10.56 43.69
C GLN A 21 -17.12 12.01 43.36
N PHE A 22 -17.90 12.65 44.23
CA PHE A 22 -18.15 14.08 44.18
C PHE A 22 -17.01 14.81 44.90
N LEU A 23 -16.17 15.48 44.12
CA LEU A 23 -15.07 16.29 44.63
C LEU A 23 -15.61 17.62 45.15
N SER A 24 -14.75 18.41 45.81
CA SER A 24 -15.14 19.75 46.25
C SER A 24 -15.61 20.60 45.07
N SER A 25 -16.86 21.04 45.13
CA SER A 25 -17.40 22.02 44.20
C SER A 25 -16.87 23.39 44.55
N PHE A 26 -16.78 24.24 43.55
CA PHE A 26 -16.43 25.64 43.78
C PHE A 26 -17.61 26.53 43.44
N LYS A 27 -17.73 27.59 44.25
CA LYS A 27 -18.70 28.64 44.01
C LYS A 27 -18.26 29.36 42.74
N ALA A 28 -19.02 29.20 41.67
CA ALA A 28 -18.84 30.05 40.52
C ALA A 28 -19.37 31.43 40.92
N GLU A 29 -18.64 32.51 40.66
CA GLU A 29 -19.15 33.89 40.71
C GLU A 29 -20.19 34.16 39.59
N ALA A 30 -20.93 33.13 39.19
CA ALA A 30 -21.83 33.11 38.06
C ALA A 30 -23.26 33.44 38.52
N PRO A 31 -23.99 34.29 37.77
CA PRO A 31 -25.40 34.55 38.03
C PRO A 31 -26.28 33.40 37.53
N ALA A 32 -27.57 33.46 37.87
CA ALA A 32 -28.64 32.53 37.48
C ALA A 32 -28.84 32.29 35.95
N LYS A 33 -27.96 32.78 35.07
CA LYS A 33 -28.03 32.67 33.59
C LYS A 33 -26.70 32.28 32.92
N ALA A 34 -25.85 31.51 33.59
CA ALA A 34 -24.70 30.89 32.92
C ALA A 34 -25.19 29.91 31.83
N THR A 35 -24.51 29.82 30.68
CA THR A 35 -25.00 29.06 29.50
C THR A 35 -24.06 27.97 29.00
N ALA A 36 -22.75 28.10 29.24
CA ALA A 36 -21.76 27.11 28.82
C ALA A 36 -20.57 27.06 29.79
N LEU A 37 -19.83 25.97 29.70
CA LEU A 37 -18.67 25.64 30.53
C LEU A 37 -17.64 24.91 29.66
N ALA A 38 -16.36 25.22 29.82
CA ALA A 38 -15.26 24.39 29.32
C ALA A 38 -14.05 24.44 30.25
N ALA A 39 -13.21 23.43 30.16
CA ALA A 39 -11.93 23.39 30.84
C ALA A 39 -10.78 23.32 29.84
N GLY A 40 -9.72 24.07 30.14
CA GLY A 40 -8.41 23.89 29.54
C GLY A 40 -7.47 23.15 30.49
N PRO A 41 -6.18 23.00 30.12
CA PRO A 41 -5.20 22.30 30.93
C PRO A 41 -4.97 22.92 32.32
N SER A 42 -5.16 24.24 32.45
CA SER A 42 -4.85 24.96 33.69
C SER A 42 -5.97 25.87 34.22
N ARG A 43 -7.11 25.93 33.51
CA ARG A 43 -8.20 26.88 33.77
C ARG A 43 -9.58 26.27 33.51
N VAL A 44 -10.58 26.80 34.19
CA VAL A 44 -12.00 26.53 33.92
C VAL A 44 -12.69 27.83 33.52
N TYR A 45 -13.54 27.78 32.50
CA TYR A 45 -14.23 28.92 31.93
C TYR A 45 -15.74 28.76 32.00
N VAL A 46 -16.44 29.74 32.57
CA VAL A 46 -17.91 29.74 32.67
C VAL A 46 -18.47 30.94 31.91
N LEU A 47 -19.35 30.70 30.94
CA LEU A 47 -19.97 31.76 30.13
C LEU A 47 -21.25 32.28 30.78
N ASP A 48 -21.30 33.59 30.98
CA ASP A 48 -22.43 34.33 31.53
C ASP A 48 -23.15 35.14 30.44
N ASN A 49 -24.31 34.64 30.04
CA ASN A 49 -25.15 35.27 29.02
C ASN A 49 -25.76 36.60 29.50
N LYS A 50 -26.01 36.78 30.80
CA LYS A 50 -26.61 38.03 31.30
C LYS A 50 -25.62 39.19 31.23
N LYS A 51 -24.35 38.93 31.59
CA LYS A 51 -23.29 39.95 31.52
C LYS A 51 -22.64 40.06 30.14
N GLY A 52 -22.78 39.05 29.29
CA GLY A 52 -22.09 39.01 28.00
C GLY A 52 -20.58 38.82 28.16
N SER A 53 -20.16 38.03 29.15
CA SER A 53 -18.76 37.77 29.50
C SER A 53 -18.55 36.30 29.87
N PHE A 54 -17.32 35.81 29.85
CA PHE A 54 -16.94 34.57 30.53
C PHE A 54 -16.10 34.87 31.77
N HIS A 55 -16.13 33.97 32.74
CA HIS A 55 -15.38 34.01 33.99
C HIS A 55 -14.29 32.94 33.96
N VAL A 56 -13.07 33.30 34.35
CA VAL A 56 -11.88 32.43 34.38
C VAL A 56 -11.60 32.03 35.82
N TYR A 57 -11.44 30.73 36.04
CA TYR A 57 -11.07 30.13 37.31
C TYR A 57 -9.80 29.30 37.15
N ASP A 58 -9.02 29.17 38.23
CA ASP A 58 -8.01 28.11 38.29
C ASP A 58 -8.66 26.73 38.54
N LEU A 59 -7.87 25.65 38.48
CA LEU A 59 -8.37 24.28 38.69
C LEU A 59 -8.88 24.02 40.11
N SER A 60 -8.51 24.85 41.09
CA SER A 60 -9.06 24.78 42.46
C SER A 60 -10.44 25.42 42.56
N GLY A 61 -10.86 26.16 41.52
CA GLY A 61 -12.11 26.90 41.48
C GLY A 61 -12.02 28.33 42.01
N LYS A 62 -10.80 28.83 42.25
CA LYS A 62 -10.61 30.24 42.62
C LYS A 62 -10.84 31.11 41.39
N TRP A 63 -11.72 32.09 41.53
CA TRP A 63 -11.95 33.09 40.48
C TRP A 63 -10.69 33.93 40.26
N LEU A 64 -10.33 34.11 38.99
CA LEU A 64 -9.17 34.91 38.59
C LEU A 64 -9.62 36.24 37.99
N LYS A 65 -10.51 36.20 36.98
CA LYS A 65 -11.01 37.39 36.28
C LYS A 65 -12.21 37.08 35.39
N SER A 66 -12.75 38.12 34.75
CA SER A 66 -13.80 38.01 33.72
C SER A 66 -13.39 38.78 32.47
N ALA A 67 -13.79 38.30 31.30
CA ALA A 67 -13.50 38.95 30.03
C ALA A 67 -14.63 38.72 29.01
N GLY A 68 -14.63 39.53 27.95
CA GLY A 68 -15.61 39.44 26.87
C GLY A 68 -16.60 40.60 26.82
N ALA A 69 -17.17 40.78 25.63
CA ALA A 69 -18.24 41.71 25.34
C ALA A 69 -19.12 41.08 24.24
N PHE A 70 -20.01 40.19 24.67
CA PHE A 70 -20.82 39.36 23.80
C PHE A 70 -22.30 39.75 23.82
N SER A 71 -23.00 39.43 22.74
CA SER A 71 -24.45 39.53 22.62
C SER A 71 -25.06 38.14 22.61
N GLY A 72 -25.73 37.76 23.69
CA GLY A 72 -26.46 36.49 23.75
C GLY A 72 -25.61 35.21 23.65
N PRO A 73 -24.40 35.11 24.22
CA PRO A 73 -23.47 34.02 23.91
C PRO A 73 -23.96 32.66 24.45
N LYS A 74 -23.75 31.59 23.67
CA LYS A 74 -24.31 30.26 23.95
C LYS A 74 -23.30 29.13 24.12
N GLY A 75 -22.13 29.23 23.49
CA GLY A 75 -21.14 28.15 23.48
C GLY A 75 -19.72 28.67 23.69
N LEU A 76 -18.87 27.85 24.30
CA LEU A 76 -17.45 28.13 24.47
C LEU A 76 -16.64 26.82 24.38
N ALA A 77 -15.42 26.89 23.85
CA ALA A 77 -14.50 25.76 23.78
C ALA A 77 -13.04 26.24 23.88
N VAL A 78 -12.15 25.38 24.38
CA VAL A 78 -10.72 25.65 24.49
C VAL A 78 -9.98 24.79 23.48
N GLY A 79 -9.10 25.39 22.70
CA GLY A 79 -8.23 24.68 21.75
C GLY A 79 -6.99 24.08 22.41
N PRO A 80 -6.28 23.18 21.72
CA PRO A 80 -5.04 22.58 22.22
C PRO A 80 -3.90 23.61 22.40
N ASP A 81 -3.99 24.76 21.75
CA ASP A 81 -3.10 25.92 21.93
C ASP A 81 -3.46 26.80 23.15
N GLY A 82 -4.45 26.39 23.94
CA GLY A 82 -4.96 27.12 25.10
C GLY A 82 -5.86 28.31 24.76
N ARG A 83 -6.10 28.59 23.47
CA ARG A 83 -7.00 29.68 23.06
C ARG A 83 -8.45 29.31 23.33
N LEU A 84 -9.22 30.31 23.72
CA LEU A 84 -10.64 30.19 23.98
C LEU A 84 -11.44 30.72 22.78
N TYR A 85 -12.42 29.93 22.34
CA TYR A 85 -13.35 30.26 21.26
C TYR A 85 -14.75 30.40 21.84
N VAL A 86 -15.42 31.53 21.59
CA VAL A 86 -16.74 31.84 22.14
C VAL A 86 -17.73 32.11 21.00
N ALA A 87 -18.84 31.38 21.01
CA ALA A 87 -19.95 31.62 20.10
C ALA A 87 -20.77 32.84 20.56
N ASP A 88 -20.49 33.98 19.93
CA ASP A 88 -21.17 35.25 20.14
C ASP A 88 -22.45 35.29 19.28
N THR A 89 -23.41 34.47 19.70
CA THR A 89 -24.60 34.07 18.93
C THR A 89 -25.38 35.25 18.35
N GLY A 90 -25.64 36.29 19.17
CA GLY A 90 -26.38 37.47 18.75
C GLY A 90 -25.65 38.30 17.70
N ASN A 91 -24.32 38.26 17.68
CA ASN A 91 -23.49 38.94 16.69
C ASN A 91 -23.11 38.04 15.49
N SER A 92 -23.53 36.77 15.48
CA SER A 92 -23.27 35.81 14.40
C SER A 92 -21.78 35.64 14.05
N LYS A 93 -20.94 35.54 15.09
CA LYS A 93 -19.49 35.36 14.95
C LYS A 93 -18.91 34.49 16.08
N ILE A 94 -17.70 34.00 15.87
CA ILE A 94 -16.86 33.39 16.90
C ILE A 94 -15.82 34.42 17.34
N GLN A 95 -15.70 34.68 18.63
CA GLN A 95 -14.63 35.50 19.21
C GLN A 95 -13.55 34.61 19.81
N VAL A 96 -12.29 34.96 19.60
CA VAL A 96 -11.11 34.20 20.03
C VAL A 96 -10.34 34.99 21.08
N PHE A 97 -9.92 34.32 22.16
CA PHE A 97 -9.16 34.90 23.26
C PHE A 97 -7.96 34.01 23.61
N SER A 98 -6.94 34.58 24.25
CA SER A 98 -5.90 33.79 24.91
C SER A 98 -6.46 33.04 26.14
N GLU A 99 -5.68 32.14 26.71
CA GLU A 99 -6.00 31.46 27.99
C GLU A 99 -6.26 32.48 29.12
N ASP A 100 -5.55 33.61 29.07
CA ASP A 100 -5.74 34.74 29.97
C ASP A 100 -6.89 35.66 29.53
N GLY A 101 -7.77 35.25 28.63
CA GLY A 101 -8.93 36.04 28.22
C GLY A 101 -8.60 37.37 27.52
N VAL A 102 -7.41 37.52 26.96
CA VAL A 102 -7.04 38.67 26.11
C VAL A 102 -7.62 38.45 24.71
N PRO A 103 -8.33 39.41 24.10
CA PRO A 103 -8.86 39.25 22.74
C PRO A 103 -7.74 38.97 21.74
N ALA A 104 -7.89 37.92 20.94
CA ALA A 104 -6.93 37.49 19.93
C ALA A 104 -7.47 37.61 18.49
N GLY A 105 -8.80 37.64 18.32
CA GLY A 105 -9.43 37.82 17.01
C GLY A 105 -10.90 37.45 17.01
N SER A 106 -11.53 37.50 15.83
CA SER A 106 -12.87 36.96 15.61
C SER A 106 -13.10 36.64 14.15
N PHE A 107 -13.95 35.68 13.86
CA PHE A 107 -14.34 35.33 12.49
C PHE A 107 -15.82 34.96 12.39
N GLY A 108 -16.30 34.92 11.15
CA GLY A 108 -17.72 34.80 10.85
C GLY A 108 -18.42 36.17 10.83
N ALA A 109 -19.53 36.20 10.10
CA ALA A 109 -20.43 37.33 10.04
C ALA A 109 -21.82 36.84 9.64
N LYS A 110 -22.86 37.62 9.94
CA LYS A 110 -24.25 37.25 9.63
C LYS A 110 -24.45 36.91 8.14
N GLY A 111 -24.97 35.72 7.85
CA GLY A 111 -25.31 35.30 6.49
C GLY A 111 -25.52 33.78 6.35
N SER A 112 -25.83 33.34 5.13
CA SER A 112 -26.05 31.92 4.77
C SER A 112 -24.97 31.34 3.84
N GLU A 113 -24.11 32.20 3.28
CA GLU A 113 -22.98 31.75 2.45
C GLU A 113 -21.95 30.99 3.29
N PRO A 114 -21.17 30.04 2.72
CA PRO A 114 -20.07 29.39 3.43
C PRO A 114 -19.06 30.42 3.97
N GLY A 115 -18.64 30.26 5.22
CA GLY A 115 -17.84 31.22 5.98
C GLY A 115 -18.65 32.28 6.75
N ARG A 116 -19.94 32.45 6.40
CA ARG A 116 -20.91 33.27 7.15
C ARG A 116 -21.71 32.39 8.10
N LEU A 117 -22.07 32.96 9.24
CA LEU A 117 -22.78 32.27 10.33
C LEU A 117 -24.11 32.95 10.59
N LYS A 118 -25.06 32.22 11.16
CA LYS A 118 -26.35 32.74 11.59
C LYS A 118 -26.73 32.07 12.90
N TYR A 119 -26.72 32.86 13.97
CA TYR A 119 -27.00 32.39 15.33
C TYR A 119 -26.18 31.15 15.74
N PRO A 120 -24.84 31.19 15.68
CA PRO A 120 -24.05 30.04 16.11
C PRO A 120 -24.26 29.77 17.60
N GLU A 121 -24.78 28.60 17.96
CA GLU A 121 -25.05 28.27 19.37
C GLU A 121 -23.91 27.50 20.05
N SER A 122 -23.04 26.83 19.29
CA SER A 122 -21.97 25.99 19.84
C SER A 122 -20.69 26.03 19.01
N VAL A 123 -19.57 25.83 19.68
CA VAL A 123 -18.22 25.72 19.13
C VAL A 123 -17.51 24.56 19.81
N ALA A 124 -16.73 23.79 19.06
CA ALA A 124 -15.84 22.73 19.55
C ALA A 124 -14.50 22.82 18.81
N VAL A 125 -13.41 22.40 19.46
CA VAL A 125 -12.07 22.43 18.85
C VAL A 125 -11.48 21.02 18.92
N GLY A 126 -11.04 20.50 17.78
CA GLY A 126 -10.38 19.20 17.68
C GLY A 126 -8.95 19.22 18.23
N ALA A 127 -8.37 18.04 18.46
CA ALA A 127 -6.98 17.92 18.90
C ALA A 127 -5.96 18.46 17.86
N ASP A 128 -6.38 18.54 16.59
CA ASP A 128 -5.62 19.12 15.49
C ASP A 128 -5.82 20.65 15.33
N GLY A 129 -6.58 21.28 16.23
CA GLY A 129 -6.84 22.72 16.20
C GLY A 129 -7.91 23.17 15.20
N ARG A 130 -8.60 22.27 14.50
CA ARG A 130 -9.78 22.64 13.70
C ARG A 130 -10.92 23.09 14.60
N VAL A 131 -11.57 24.18 14.22
CA VAL A 131 -12.66 24.81 14.97
C VAL A 131 -13.99 24.50 14.29
N TYR A 132 -14.83 23.71 14.96
CA TYR A 132 -16.15 23.31 14.50
C TYR A 132 -17.18 24.27 15.08
N VAL A 133 -18.11 24.74 14.27
CA VAL A 133 -19.14 25.69 14.66
C VAL A 133 -20.50 25.18 14.24
N ALA A 134 -21.42 25.08 15.22
CA ALA A 134 -22.82 24.82 14.94
C ALA A 134 -23.47 26.09 14.43
N ASP A 135 -23.67 26.17 13.11
CA ASP A 135 -24.30 27.29 12.43
C ASP A 135 -25.83 27.10 12.46
N THR A 136 -26.37 27.20 13.68
CA THR A 136 -27.72 26.75 14.05
C THR A 136 -28.81 27.34 13.17
N GLY A 137 -28.73 28.62 12.83
CA GLY A 137 -29.75 29.30 12.03
C GLY A 137 -29.70 28.98 10.52
N ASN A 138 -28.70 28.21 10.07
CA ASN A 138 -28.52 27.72 8.71
C ASN A 138 -28.51 26.17 8.63
N ASP A 139 -28.81 25.47 9.72
CA ASP A 139 -28.93 24.00 9.78
C ASP A 139 -27.72 23.23 9.23
N ARG A 140 -26.52 23.67 9.59
CA ARG A 140 -25.24 23.07 9.18
C ARG A 140 -24.16 23.21 10.24
N ILE A 141 -23.10 22.43 10.10
CA ILE A 141 -21.85 22.63 10.83
C ILE A 141 -20.80 23.19 9.86
N GLN A 142 -20.02 24.17 10.31
CA GLN A 142 -18.90 24.69 9.54
C GLN A 142 -17.59 24.46 10.31
N VAL A 143 -16.56 24.05 9.59
CA VAL A 143 -15.23 23.75 10.14
C VAL A 143 -14.27 24.82 9.66
N PHE A 144 -13.49 25.40 10.57
CA PHE A 144 -12.55 26.48 10.32
C PHE A 144 -11.15 26.15 10.85
N THR A 145 -10.14 26.86 10.38
CA THR A 145 -8.86 26.99 11.09
C THR A 145 -9.03 27.89 12.32
N GLY A 146 -8.05 27.89 13.24
CA GLY A 146 -8.03 28.82 14.38
C GLY A 146 -8.05 30.31 13.98
N GLU A 147 -7.66 30.61 12.73
CA GLU A 147 -7.69 31.94 12.13
C GLU A 147 -9.00 32.29 11.42
N GLY A 148 -9.96 31.37 11.37
CA GLY A 148 -11.26 31.56 10.73
C GLY A 148 -11.29 31.32 9.21
N ILE A 149 -10.32 30.60 8.64
CA ILE A 149 -10.40 30.16 7.24
C ILE A 149 -11.31 28.92 7.18
N LEU A 150 -12.31 28.92 6.28
CA LEU A 150 -13.21 27.78 6.14
C LEU A 150 -12.49 26.56 5.56
N LEU A 151 -12.75 25.39 6.15
CA LEU A 151 -12.19 24.09 5.77
C LEU A 151 -13.23 23.06 5.31
N ALA A 152 -14.47 23.15 5.79
CA ALA A 152 -15.54 22.24 5.37
C ALA A 152 -16.91 22.75 5.80
N VAL A 153 -17.94 22.26 5.12
CA VAL A 153 -19.35 22.36 5.54
C VAL A 153 -19.91 20.94 5.67
N ILE A 154 -20.44 20.62 6.84
CA ILE A 154 -20.98 19.30 7.17
C ILE A 154 -22.49 19.43 7.43
N GLY A 155 -23.24 18.52 6.84
CA GLY A 155 -24.70 18.47 6.96
C GLY A 155 -25.44 19.44 6.05
N SER A 156 -26.77 19.28 5.99
CA SER A 156 -27.69 20.12 5.24
C SER A 156 -29.07 20.14 5.91
N PRO A 157 -29.96 21.11 5.62
CA PRO A 157 -31.27 21.15 6.26
C PRO A 157 -32.13 19.90 6.02
N GLY A 158 -32.76 19.35 7.07
CA GLY A 158 -33.78 18.30 6.99
C GLY A 158 -33.70 17.21 8.07
N LYS A 159 -34.46 16.12 7.87
CA LYS A 159 -34.68 15.06 8.89
C LYS A 159 -33.91 13.74 8.65
N GLY A 160 -33.35 13.56 7.46
CA GLY A 160 -32.59 12.35 7.11
C GLY A 160 -31.24 12.26 7.84
N LEU A 161 -30.57 11.11 7.75
CA LEU A 161 -29.20 10.96 8.22
C LEU A 161 -28.28 11.92 7.44
N GLY A 162 -27.41 12.66 8.14
CA GLY A 162 -26.60 13.73 7.56
C GLY A 162 -27.37 15.02 7.27
N LYS A 163 -28.66 15.09 7.61
CA LYS A 163 -29.44 16.32 7.59
C LYS A 163 -29.72 16.81 9.01
N LEU A 164 -29.72 18.12 9.20
CA LEU A 164 -29.80 18.77 10.50
C LEU A 164 -31.00 19.73 10.53
N ASP A 165 -31.52 19.96 11.73
CA ASP A 165 -32.52 20.98 12.05
C ASP A 165 -32.14 21.63 13.39
N SER A 166 -31.76 22.90 13.34
CA SER A 166 -31.33 23.69 14.48
C SER A 166 -30.23 23.01 15.33
N PRO A 167 -29.06 22.65 14.73
CA PRO A 167 -27.99 21.99 15.46
C PRO A 167 -27.49 22.88 16.61
N ALA A 168 -27.49 22.35 17.83
CA ALA A 168 -27.12 23.05 19.05
C ALA A 168 -25.72 22.63 19.51
N LYS A 169 -25.61 21.83 20.59
CA LYS A 169 -24.32 21.37 21.13
C LYS A 169 -23.57 20.51 20.12
N ILE A 170 -22.27 20.77 19.97
CA ILE A 170 -21.33 19.90 19.25
C ILE A 170 -20.17 19.48 20.14
N VAL A 171 -19.64 18.29 19.89
CA VAL A 171 -18.46 17.71 20.57
C VAL A 171 -17.62 16.99 19.51
N VAL A 172 -16.30 17.11 19.60
CA VAL A 172 -15.35 16.36 18.77
C VAL A 172 -14.50 15.49 19.70
N ASP A 173 -14.43 14.19 19.42
CA ASP A 173 -13.61 13.27 20.19
C ASP A 173 -12.17 13.17 19.65
N ALA A 174 -11.32 12.41 20.35
CA ALA A 174 -9.92 12.23 19.95
C ALA A 174 -9.77 11.56 18.58
N ALA A 175 -10.77 10.78 18.13
CA ALA A 175 -10.78 10.10 16.85
C ALA A 175 -11.32 10.97 15.70
N ASP A 176 -11.41 12.30 15.91
CA ASP A 176 -12.02 13.28 15.00
C ASP A 176 -13.51 13.01 14.68
N GLN A 177 -14.24 12.27 15.52
CA GLN A 177 -15.66 12.07 15.31
C GLN A 177 -16.44 13.25 15.87
N LEU A 178 -17.31 13.83 15.04
CA LEU A 178 -18.15 14.96 15.39
C LEU A 178 -19.52 14.46 15.84
N TYR A 179 -19.92 14.80 17.05
CA TYR A 179 -21.25 14.53 17.59
C TYR A 179 -22.04 15.83 17.60
N VAL A 180 -23.20 15.83 16.96
CA VAL A 180 -24.06 17.00 16.78
C VAL A 180 -25.39 16.74 17.44
N PHE A 181 -25.76 17.56 18.43
CA PHE A 181 -27.14 17.60 18.92
C PHE A 181 -28.02 18.33 17.91
N ASP A 182 -28.73 17.53 17.13
CA ASP A 182 -29.71 17.91 16.12
C ASP A 182 -31.05 18.18 16.82
N ARG A 183 -31.15 19.35 17.48
CA ARG A 183 -32.19 19.69 18.46
C ARG A 183 -33.60 19.60 17.88
N GLY A 184 -33.82 20.10 16.66
CA GLY A 184 -35.13 20.07 16.01
C GLY A 184 -35.63 18.64 15.74
N ASN A 185 -34.69 17.70 15.55
CA ASN A 185 -34.98 16.29 15.36
C ASN A 185 -34.84 15.44 16.64
N SER A 186 -34.55 16.04 17.80
CA SER A 186 -34.41 15.35 19.10
C SER A 186 -33.46 14.14 19.09
N ARG A 187 -32.30 14.32 18.46
CA ARG A 187 -31.27 13.27 18.35
C ARG A 187 -29.86 13.85 18.38
N ILE A 188 -28.88 13.01 18.70
CA ILE A 188 -27.47 13.25 18.42
C ILE A 188 -27.12 12.49 17.14
N GLN A 189 -26.44 13.14 16.20
CA GLN A 189 -25.84 12.48 15.04
C GLN A 189 -24.32 12.49 15.17
N ARG A 190 -23.70 11.34 14.91
CA ARG A 190 -22.25 11.19 14.82
C ARG A 190 -21.81 11.19 13.37
N PHE A 191 -20.83 12.01 13.06
CA PHE A 191 -20.13 12.09 11.78
C PHE A 191 -18.69 11.60 11.96
N ASP A 192 -18.18 10.88 10.96
CA ASP A 192 -16.79 10.44 10.96
C ASP A 192 -15.82 11.59 10.64
N ALA A 193 -14.51 11.29 10.68
CA ALA A 193 -13.45 12.26 10.41
C ALA A 193 -13.47 12.87 9.01
N SER A 194 -14.17 12.23 8.05
CA SER A 194 -14.40 12.74 6.69
C SER A 194 -15.67 13.59 6.56
N GLY A 195 -16.42 13.76 7.66
CA GLY A 195 -17.67 14.50 7.69
C GLY A 195 -18.87 13.72 7.16
N LYS A 196 -18.75 12.39 6.97
CA LYS A 196 -19.88 11.54 6.58
C LYS A 196 -20.68 11.11 7.81
N PRO A 197 -22.02 11.09 7.75
CA PRO A 197 -22.82 10.68 8.88
C PRO A 197 -22.71 9.16 9.10
N ALA A 198 -22.54 8.76 10.35
CA ALA A 198 -22.28 7.37 10.73
C ALA A 198 -23.39 6.76 11.58
N LYS A 199 -23.94 7.49 12.57
CA LYS A 199 -24.92 6.95 13.52
C LYS A 199 -25.79 8.03 14.15
N GLU A 200 -26.98 7.66 14.63
CA GLU A 200 -27.86 8.52 15.42
C GLU A 200 -28.20 7.92 16.79
N PHE A 201 -28.48 8.79 17.76
CA PHE A 201 -28.85 8.47 19.14
C PHE A 201 -30.03 9.34 19.58
N LYS A 202 -31.02 8.79 20.28
CA LYS A 202 -32.14 9.59 20.80
C LYS A 202 -31.65 10.51 21.92
N PHE A 203 -32.00 11.79 21.86
CA PHE A 203 -31.61 12.76 22.89
C PHE A 203 -32.52 13.98 22.93
N SER A 204 -33.00 14.34 24.11
CA SER A 204 -33.86 15.51 24.36
C SER A 204 -33.42 16.32 25.58
N GLY A 205 -32.18 16.15 26.03
CA GLY A 205 -31.64 16.81 27.23
C GLY A 205 -31.09 18.21 26.95
N ALA A 206 -30.53 18.83 27.99
CA ALA A 206 -30.04 20.21 27.94
C ALA A 206 -28.66 20.35 27.26
N ASP A 207 -27.73 19.45 27.59
CA ASP A 207 -26.35 19.45 27.10
C ASP A 207 -25.77 18.03 27.17
N PHE A 208 -24.67 17.78 26.46
CA PHE A 208 -23.93 16.52 26.56
C PHE A 208 -22.43 16.70 26.34
N VAL A 209 -21.66 15.70 26.78
CA VAL A 209 -20.24 15.54 26.49
C VAL A 209 -19.92 14.08 26.21
N VAL A 210 -18.83 13.82 25.49
CA VAL A 210 -18.28 12.49 25.21
C VAL A 210 -16.88 12.44 25.83
N ASP A 211 -16.58 11.40 26.59
CA ASP A 211 -15.27 11.24 27.23
C ASP A 211 -14.22 10.62 26.31
N GLY A 212 -12.98 10.52 26.79
CA GLY A 212 -11.86 9.92 26.08
C GLY A 212 -12.02 8.43 25.75
N TYR A 213 -13.11 7.79 26.18
CA TYR A 213 -13.44 6.38 25.90
C TYR A 213 -14.68 6.25 24.99
N GLY A 214 -15.30 7.36 24.60
CA GLY A 214 -16.49 7.39 23.73
C GLY A 214 -17.83 7.29 24.49
N TYR A 215 -17.81 7.37 25.83
CA TYR A 215 -19.03 7.31 26.64
C TYR A 215 -19.69 8.68 26.71
N PHE A 216 -21.01 8.70 26.62
CA PHE A 216 -21.80 9.93 26.67
C PHE A 216 -22.23 10.25 28.09
N TYR A 217 -22.16 11.53 28.44
CA TYR A 217 -22.77 12.08 29.65
C TYR A 217 -23.80 13.13 29.25
N LEU A 218 -25.07 12.77 29.43
CA LEU A 218 -26.23 13.55 29.01
C LEU A 218 -26.85 14.24 30.21
N LEU A 219 -27.16 15.53 30.10
CA LEU A 219 -27.89 16.26 31.13
C LEU A 219 -29.40 16.11 30.95
N ASP A 220 -30.04 15.51 31.96
CA ASP A 220 -31.49 15.40 32.11
C ASP A 220 -31.93 16.35 33.25
N ASP A 221 -32.11 17.62 32.91
CA ASP A 221 -32.44 18.68 33.87
C ASP A 221 -33.82 18.47 34.51
N ASP A 222 -34.79 18.00 33.73
CA ASP A 222 -36.16 17.75 34.18
C ASP A 222 -36.20 16.79 35.39
N ASN A 223 -35.35 15.76 35.34
CA ASN A 223 -35.21 14.79 36.42
C ASN A 223 -34.04 15.10 37.39
N SER A 224 -33.29 16.17 37.15
CA SER A 224 -32.08 16.55 37.90
C SER A 224 -31.05 15.42 37.94
N LYS A 225 -30.80 14.80 36.79
CA LYS A 225 -29.88 13.67 36.61
C LYS A 225 -28.84 13.93 35.52
N VAL A 226 -27.69 13.29 35.68
CA VAL A 226 -26.75 13.03 34.59
C VAL A 226 -26.90 11.56 34.20
N VAL A 227 -27.09 11.30 32.91
CA VAL A 227 -27.26 9.96 32.33
C VAL A 227 -25.98 9.57 31.61
N GLU A 228 -25.40 8.43 31.99
CA GLU A 228 -24.27 7.84 31.28
C GLU A 228 -24.79 6.84 30.24
N GLN A 229 -24.31 6.95 29.00
CA GLN A 229 -24.56 5.98 27.94
C GLN A 229 -23.26 5.43 27.36
N SER A 230 -23.29 4.17 26.91
CA SER A 230 -22.19 3.56 26.18
C SER A 230 -21.98 4.23 24.81
N PRO A 231 -20.82 4.01 24.15
CA PRO A 231 -20.59 4.48 22.78
C PRO A 231 -21.65 3.99 21.77
N GLU A 232 -22.35 2.90 22.09
CA GLU A 232 -23.43 2.32 21.29
C GLU A 232 -24.79 2.97 21.56
N GLY A 233 -24.92 3.79 22.60
CA GLY A 233 -26.14 4.49 23.01
C GLY A 233 -26.96 3.80 24.09
N SER A 234 -26.46 2.69 24.67
CA SER A 234 -27.15 1.99 25.76
C SER A 234 -26.99 2.78 27.06
N VAL A 235 -28.08 3.06 27.76
CA VAL A 235 -28.03 3.70 29.09
C VAL A 235 -27.41 2.74 30.10
N LEU A 236 -26.32 3.18 30.73
CA LEU A 236 -25.58 2.40 31.73
C LEU A 236 -25.98 2.77 33.15
N GLY A 237 -26.17 4.06 33.40
CA GLY A 237 -26.48 4.54 34.74
C GLY A 237 -26.98 5.98 34.76
N ARG A 238 -27.48 6.39 35.93
CA ARG A 238 -27.94 7.75 36.20
C ARG A 238 -27.53 8.15 37.60
N PHE A 239 -26.99 9.34 37.76
CA PHE A 239 -26.65 9.91 39.08
C PHE A 239 -27.14 11.35 39.20
N GLY A 240 -27.18 11.88 40.43
CA GLY A 240 -27.81 13.16 40.74
C GLY A 240 -29.14 12.99 41.48
N SER A 241 -29.63 14.05 42.11
CA SER A 241 -31.00 14.13 42.65
C SER A 241 -31.39 15.60 42.81
N ARG A 242 -32.66 15.93 43.04
CA ARG A 242 -33.06 17.33 43.22
C ARG A 242 -32.61 17.85 44.59
N GLY A 243 -31.94 19.02 44.64
CA GLY A 243 -31.55 19.64 45.91
C GLY A 243 -30.32 20.54 45.83
N ALA A 244 -29.69 20.82 46.98
CA ALA A 244 -28.53 21.70 47.10
C ALA A 244 -27.29 21.06 47.75
N GLY A 245 -27.39 19.83 48.25
CA GLY A 245 -26.25 19.09 48.79
C GLY A 245 -25.30 18.57 47.70
N PRO A 246 -24.17 17.94 48.07
CA PRO A 246 -23.28 17.27 47.13
C PRO A 246 -24.03 16.23 46.28
N GLY A 247 -23.84 16.25 44.97
CA GLY A 247 -24.57 15.37 44.04
C GLY A 247 -26.07 15.65 43.92
N GLN A 248 -26.54 16.80 44.43
CA GLN A 248 -27.91 17.27 44.24
C GLN A 248 -27.93 18.53 43.38
N TYR A 249 -28.85 18.59 42.43
CA TYR A 249 -28.93 19.64 41.43
C TYR A 249 -30.27 20.37 41.48
N LYS A 250 -30.25 21.69 41.24
CA LYS A 250 -31.48 22.48 41.05
C LYS A 250 -31.77 22.78 39.59
N ARG A 251 -30.73 23.11 38.81
CA ARG A 251 -30.85 23.43 37.38
C ARG A 251 -29.54 23.16 36.63
N LEU A 252 -29.47 21.98 36.03
CA LEU A 252 -28.38 21.50 35.19
C LEU A 252 -28.38 22.23 33.85
N GLN A 253 -27.28 22.91 33.54
CA GLN A 253 -27.25 23.84 32.39
C GLN A 253 -26.16 23.54 31.36
N ALA A 254 -24.99 23.07 31.79
CA ALA A 254 -23.89 22.72 30.91
C ALA A 254 -23.00 21.64 31.54
N ILE A 255 -22.38 20.83 30.68
CA ILE A 255 -21.42 19.79 31.10
C ILE A 255 -20.16 19.85 30.23
N SER A 256 -19.01 19.61 30.86
CA SER A 256 -17.72 19.53 30.20
C SER A 256 -16.82 18.49 30.88
N ILE A 257 -15.68 18.22 30.26
CA ILE A 257 -14.66 17.31 30.77
C ILE A 257 -13.34 18.08 30.85
N ASP A 258 -12.60 17.88 31.94
CA ASP A 258 -11.27 18.45 32.09
C ASP A 258 -10.15 17.49 31.61
N ALA A 259 -8.91 17.96 31.66
CA ALA A 259 -7.75 17.17 31.22
C ALA A 259 -7.55 15.87 32.01
N GLU A 260 -8.12 15.75 33.21
CA GLU A 260 -8.08 14.56 34.07
C GLU A 260 -9.29 13.64 33.85
N GLN A 261 -10.10 13.86 32.80
CA GLN A 261 -11.32 13.10 32.50
C GLN A 261 -12.42 13.23 33.58
N ARG A 262 -12.38 14.28 34.40
CA ARG A 262 -13.42 14.55 35.40
C ARG A 262 -14.56 15.34 34.75
N LEU A 263 -15.79 15.01 35.14
CA LEU A 263 -16.96 15.78 34.71
C LEU A 263 -17.03 17.09 35.49
N LEU A 264 -17.21 18.17 34.76
CA LEU A 264 -17.59 19.46 35.30
C LEU A 264 -19.05 19.72 34.97
N VAL A 265 -19.88 19.80 36.01
CA VAL A 265 -21.34 19.94 35.87
C VAL A 265 -21.77 21.30 36.41
N LEU A 266 -22.27 22.15 35.53
CA LEU A 266 -22.76 23.48 35.89
C LEU A 266 -24.21 23.40 36.41
N ASP A 267 -24.38 23.62 37.71
CA ASP A 267 -25.68 23.81 38.33
C ASP A 267 -25.95 25.29 38.57
N SER A 268 -26.65 25.89 37.61
CA SER A 268 -27.01 27.31 37.64
C SER A 268 -27.98 27.66 38.77
N GLY A 269 -28.79 26.70 39.25
CA GLY A 269 -29.75 26.90 40.33
C GLY A 269 -29.08 26.97 41.71
N ASN A 270 -27.93 26.33 41.86
CA ASN A 270 -27.08 26.41 43.05
C ASN A 270 -25.83 27.31 42.87
N SER A 271 -25.65 27.93 41.70
CA SER A 271 -24.53 28.83 41.38
C SER A 271 -23.15 28.19 41.62
N ARG A 272 -22.99 26.94 41.18
CA ARG A 272 -21.75 26.18 41.39
C ARG A 272 -21.40 25.30 40.19
N VAL A 273 -20.14 24.89 40.15
CA VAL A 273 -19.65 23.85 39.25
C VAL A 273 -19.26 22.65 40.10
N ASP A 274 -19.98 21.54 39.93
CA ASP A 274 -19.66 20.28 40.58
C ASP A 274 -18.60 19.54 39.77
N ARG A 275 -17.64 18.95 40.48
CA ARG A 275 -16.57 18.12 39.91
C ARG A 275 -16.83 16.68 40.29
N VAL A 276 -16.99 15.81 39.28
CA VAL A 276 -17.38 14.42 39.49
C VAL A 276 -16.39 13.51 38.81
N GLU A 277 -15.81 12.61 39.58
CA GLU A 277 -14.97 11.53 39.08
C GLU A 277 -15.79 10.25 38.98
N ILE A 278 -15.70 9.57 37.83
CA ILE A 278 -16.47 8.36 37.54
C ILE A 278 -15.51 7.22 37.28
N HIS A 279 -15.53 6.23 38.16
CA HIS A 279 -14.81 4.98 37.98
C HIS A 279 -15.77 3.93 37.44
N ASN A 280 -15.49 3.47 36.22
CA ASN A 280 -16.29 2.51 35.49
C ASN A 280 -15.35 1.49 34.82
N LYS A 281 -15.31 0.26 35.32
CA LYS A 281 -14.51 -0.87 34.80
C LYS A 281 -14.76 -1.22 33.35
N LEU A 282 -15.86 -0.75 32.75
CA LEU A 282 -16.12 -0.96 31.32
C LEU A 282 -15.18 -0.09 30.44
N LYS A 283 -14.59 0.97 31.00
CA LYS A 283 -13.63 1.85 30.31
C LYS A 283 -12.24 1.21 30.19
N VAL A 284 -12.15 0.17 29.37
CA VAL A 284 -10.93 -0.64 29.21
C VAL A 284 -9.93 -0.08 28.21
N ARG A 285 -10.38 0.74 27.24
CA ARG A 285 -9.53 1.27 26.16
C ARG A 285 -9.98 2.66 25.72
N ALA A 286 -9.08 3.64 25.81
CA ALA A 286 -9.33 4.99 25.33
C ALA A 286 -9.42 5.03 23.79
N LEU A 287 -10.19 5.99 23.27
CA LEU A 287 -10.24 6.28 21.84
C LEU A 287 -8.85 6.68 21.35
N ALA A 288 -8.41 6.01 20.29
CA ALA A 288 -7.16 6.36 19.62
C ALA A 288 -7.34 7.69 18.89
N ALA A 289 -6.30 8.54 18.95
CA ALA A 289 -6.27 9.74 18.16
C ALA A 289 -6.34 9.39 16.66
N ASN A 290 -7.02 10.21 15.84
CA ASN A 290 -7.00 10.01 14.40
C ASN A 290 -5.56 10.11 13.87
N ALA A 291 -5.07 9.04 13.27
CA ALA A 291 -3.70 8.94 12.78
C ALA A 291 -3.53 9.44 11.33
N GLN A 292 -4.53 10.12 10.75
CA GLN A 292 -4.44 10.66 9.40
C GLN A 292 -3.79 12.05 9.39
N THR A 293 -2.86 12.26 8.46
CA THR A 293 -2.30 13.58 8.16
C THR A 293 -3.43 14.57 7.87
N LYS A 294 -3.31 15.82 8.33
CA LYS A 294 -4.22 16.93 7.99
C LYS A 294 -3.45 18.04 7.32
N ILE A 295 -4.12 18.82 6.48
CA ILE A 295 -3.54 20.02 5.85
C ILE A 295 -4.38 21.20 6.29
N LEU A 296 -3.77 22.09 7.08
CA LEU A 296 -4.35 23.38 7.45
C LEU A 296 -3.74 24.50 6.60
N ILE A 297 -4.29 25.70 6.75
CA ILE A 297 -3.91 26.88 5.97
C ILE A 297 -3.94 28.14 6.84
N SER A 298 -3.03 29.07 6.58
CA SER A 298 -3.01 30.41 7.18
C SER A 298 -2.76 31.49 6.12
N GLY A 299 -2.95 32.75 6.51
CA GLY A 299 -2.70 33.89 5.63
C GLY A 299 -3.96 34.55 5.06
N PRO A 300 -3.87 35.29 3.94
CA PRO A 300 -2.74 35.28 2.99
C PRO A 300 -1.45 35.85 3.56
N SER A 301 -0.33 35.17 3.36
CA SER A 301 1.02 35.60 3.76
C SER A 301 1.65 36.59 2.78
N ARG A 302 1.21 36.56 1.50
CA ARG A 302 1.53 37.58 0.49
C ARG A 302 0.30 37.91 -0.35
N SER A 303 0.23 39.14 -0.84
CA SER A 303 -0.83 39.60 -1.74
C SER A 303 -0.23 40.52 -2.80
N TRP A 304 -0.33 40.12 -4.06
CA TRP A 304 0.14 40.91 -5.19
C TRP A 304 -1.06 41.50 -5.94
N PRO A 305 -1.13 42.82 -6.19
CA PRO A 305 -2.25 43.49 -6.86
C PRO A 305 -2.20 43.27 -8.38
N ILE A 306 -2.23 42.01 -8.80
CA ILE A 306 -2.04 41.57 -10.17
C ILE A 306 -3.25 40.75 -10.60
N ARG A 307 -3.89 41.16 -11.70
CA ARG A 307 -5.09 40.49 -12.24
C ARG A 307 -4.71 39.37 -13.20
N ALA A 308 -4.11 38.31 -12.66
CA ALA A 308 -3.73 37.12 -13.41
C ALA A 308 -4.95 36.26 -13.80
N TRP A 309 -4.90 35.64 -14.98
CA TRP A 309 -5.87 34.62 -15.42
C TRP A 309 -5.33 33.19 -15.29
N THR A 310 -4.02 33.03 -15.38
CA THR A 310 -3.30 31.78 -15.10
C THR A 310 -1.92 32.12 -14.56
N LEU A 311 -1.32 31.21 -13.78
CA LEU A 311 0.00 31.39 -13.17
C LEU A 311 0.74 30.07 -13.04
N ALA A 312 2.06 30.14 -12.94
CA ALA A 312 2.94 29.01 -12.69
C ALA A 312 4.23 29.48 -11.97
N PRO A 313 4.60 28.87 -10.84
CA PRO A 313 5.79 29.24 -10.09
C PRO A 313 7.07 28.61 -10.66
N HIS A 314 8.20 29.24 -10.40
CA HIS A 314 9.54 28.71 -10.64
C HIS A 314 10.47 29.15 -9.51
N GLY A 315 10.70 28.25 -8.54
CA GLY A 315 11.29 28.65 -7.27
C GLY A 315 10.33 29.58 -6.52
N GLU A 316 10.82 30.74 -6.06
CA GLU A 316 10.00 31.77 -5.42
C GLU A 316 9.43 32.80 -6.43
N ASP A 317 9.91 32.80 -7.68
CA ASP A 317 9.38 33.65 -8.75
C ASP A 317 8.07 33.07 -9.31
N VAL A 318 7.19 33.93 -9.82
CA VAL A 318 5.88 33.53 -10.39
C VAL A 318 5.70 34.10 -11.79
N TYR A 319 5.47 33.23 -12.77
CA TYR A 319 4.99 33.65 -14.08
C TYR A 319 3.46 33.74 -14.07
N ALA A 320 2.91 34.82 -14.62
CA ALA A 320 1.47 35.02 -14.67
C ALA A 320 1.05 35.63 -16.01
N TYR A 321 -0.12 35.22 -16.51
CA TYR A 321 -0.74 35.84 -17.68
C TYR A 321 -1.77 36.88 -17.26
N LEU A 322 -1.58 38.14 -17.67
CA LEU A 322 -2.46 39.25 -17.34
C LEU A 322 -3.50 39.43 -18.44
N GLY A 323 -4.60 38.68 -18.38
CA GLY A 323 -5.56 38.67 -19.50
C GLY A 323 -6.26 40.00 -19.79
N GLY A 324 -6.31 40.93 -18.84
CA GLY A 324 -6.77 42.30 -19.09
C GLY A 324 -5.79 43.16 -19.88
N GLU A 325 -4.49 42.87 -19.76
CA GLU A 325 -3.40 43.60 -20.40
C GLU A 325 -2.78 42.84 -21.60
N ASN A 326 -3.19 41.58 -21.79
CA ASN A 326 -2.80 40.70 -22.87
C ASN A 326 -1.28 40.54 -23.00
N HIS A 327 -0.58 40.15 -21.93
CA HIS A 327 0.83 39.74 -21.90
C HIS A 327 1.14 38.87 -20.67
N PHE A 328 2.27 38.19 -20.67
CA PHE A 328 2.82 37.48 -19.50
C PHE A 328 3.78 38.37 -18.73
N VAL A 329 3.87 38.14 -17.42
CA VAL A 329 4.82 38.78 -16.52
C VAL A 329 5.58 37.73 -15.71
N LEU A 330 6.86 37.99 -15.43
CA LEU A 330 7.62 37.32 -14.39
C LEU A 330 7.66 38.23 -13.17
N ILE A 331 7.22 37.73 -12.02
CA ILE A 331 7.08 38.49 -10.78
C ILE A 331 7.99 37.85 -9.72
N ASP A 332 8.74 38.68 -9.00
CA ASP A 332 9.56 38.23 -7.87
C ASP A 332 8.74 38.06 -6.58
N PRO A 333 9.34 37.52 -5.50
CA PRO A 333 8.64 37.28 -4.25
C PRO A 333 8.02 38.54 -3.62
N GLU A 334 8.61 39.70 -3.89
CA GLU A 334 8.17 41.01 -3.43
C GLU A 334 7.05 41.61 -4.28
N GLY A 335 6.73 41.01 -5.43
CA GLY A 335 5.67 41.46 -6.33
C GLY A 335 6.13 42.37 -7.46
N LYS A 336 7.44 42.54 -7.65
CA LYS A 336 8.00 43.39 -8.70
C LYS A 336 8.08 42.60 -10.01
N VAL A 337 7.64 43.23 -11.09
CA VAL A 337 7.71 42.66 -12.43
C VAL A 337 9.17 42.73 -12.94
N LYS A 338 9.78 41.57 -13.19
CA LYS A 338 11.14 41.40 -13.73
C LYS A 338 11.18 41.38 -15.25
N ALA A 339 10.13 40.85 -15.89
CA ALA A 339 10.03 40.76 -17.35
C ALA A 339 8.57 40.81 -17.79
N LYS A 340 8.34 41.30 -19.02
CA LYS A 340 7.06 41.26 -19.74
C LYS A 340 7.29 40.62 -21.11
N PHE A 341 6.42 39.71 -21.54
CA PHE A 341 6.60 39.01 -22.80
C PHE A 341 5.28 38.47 -23.38
N GLY A 342 5.33 38.03 -24.64
CA GLY A 342 4.17 37.56 -25.39
C GLY A 342 3.14 38.66 -25.64
N GLY A 343 1.89 38.26 -25.93
CA GLY A 343 0.79 39.22 -25.95
C GLY A 343 0.72 40.12 -27.18
N LYS A 344 0.27 41.39 -27.03
CA LYS A 344 0.26 42.38 -28.12
C LYS A 344 1.67 42.88 -28.51
N GLU A 345 2.62 42.79 -27.59
CA GLU A 345 4.00 43.24 -27.78
C GLU A 345 4.84 42.18 -28.54
N GLY A 346 4.37 40.93 -28.60
CA GLY A 346 4.98 39.87 -29.39
C GLY A 346 4.74 40.05 -30.90
N GLN A 347 5.79 39.86 -31.71
CA GLN A 347 5.68 39.84 -33.17
C GLN A 347 5.43 38.42 -33.70
N GLY A 348 4.55 38.28 -34.70
CA GLY A 348 4.31 37.02 -35.42
C GLY A 348 3.90 35.85 -34.50
N GLY A 349 4.69 34.77 -34.51
CA GLY A 349 4.45 33.56 -33.71
C GLY A 349 4.43 33.78 -32.19
N ALA A 350 5.04 34.86 -31.70
CA ALA A 350 5.10 35.22 -30.28
C ALA A 350 3.84 35.93 -29.76
N ALA A 351 2.95 36.41 -30.64
CA ALA A 351 1.75 37.13 -30.24
C ALA A 351 0.75 36.20 -29.55
N THR A 352 0.30 36.56 -28.34
CA THR A 352 -0.67 35.77 -27.56
C THR A 352 -2.02 36.46 -27.56
N LYS A 353 -3.10 35.72 -27.84
CA LYS A 353 -4.46 36.28 -27.82
C LYS A 353 -5.18 36.03 -26.50
N ARG A 354 -5.03 34.84 -25.93
CA ARG A 354 -5.52 34.51 -24.57
C ARG A 354 -4.87 33.21 -24.10
N SER A 355 -4.32 33.25 -22.89
CA SER A 355 -3.82 32.06 -22.22
C SER A 355 -4.69 31.67 -21.03
N LEU A 356 -4.94 30.37 -20.88
CA LEU A 356 -5.67 29.79 -19.74
C LEU A 356 -4.84 28.73 -19.00
N GLY A 357 -3.72 28.29 -19.55
CA GLY A 357 -2.84 27.31 -18.96
C GLY A 357 -1.39 27.71 -19.17
N LEU A 358 -0.61 27.52 -18.11
CA LEU A 358 0.79 27.90 -18.04
C LEU A 358 1.53 26.81 -17.28
N ALA A 359 2.63 26.33 -17.83
CA ALA A 359 3.53 25.39 -17.17
C ALA A 359 4.97 25.87 -17.34
N VAL A 360 5.80 25.64 -16.33
CA VAL A 360 7.21 26.04 -16.34
C VAL A 360 8.09 24.83 -16.08
N SER A 361 9.05 24.62 -16.98
CA SER A 361 10.13 23.66 -16.83
C SER A 361 11.43 24.41 -16.67
N ALA A 362 12.18 24.12 -15.60
CA ALA A 362 13.51 24.69 -15.39
C ALA A 362 14.47 24.42 -16.57
N LYS A 363 14.28 23.30 -17.28
CA LYS A 363 15.12 22.87 -18.40
C LYS A 363 14.62 23.38 -19.75
N LEU A 364 13.31 23.32 -19.98
CA LEU A 364 12.74 23.55 -21.33
C LEU A 364 12.20 24.97 -21.51
N GLY A 365 11.87 25.66 -20.41
CA GLY A 365 11.28 26.99 -20.42
C GLY A 365 9.79 26.96 -20.10
N ILE A 366 9.06 27.90 -20.69
CA ILE A 366 7.65 28.19 -20.36
C ILE A 366 6.77 27.68 -21.49
N PHE A 367 5.71 26.94 -21.14
CA PHE A 367 4.70 26.46 -22.07
C PHE A 367 3.38 27.14 -21.73
N ALA A 368 2.80 27.84 -22.71
CA ALA A 368 1.56 28.58 -22.50
C ALA A 368 0.54 28.22 -23.58
N SER A 369 -0.70 28.01 -23.19
CA SER A 369 -1.78 27.88 -24.17
C SER A 369 -2.07 29.23 -24.83
N ASP A 370 -2.30 29.24 -26.14
CA ASP A 370 -2.91 30.37 -26.85
C ASP A 370 -4.27 29.90 -27.37
N THR A 371 -5.23 29.84 -26.44
CA THR A 371 -6.51 29.15 -26.58
C THR A 371 -7.24 29.54 -27.88
N PRO A 372 -7.36 30.84 -28.26
CA PRO A 372 -8.11 31.21 -29.45
C PRO A 372 -7.36 30.94 -30.76
N ASN A 373 -6.02 30.80 -30.72
CA ASN A 373 -5.20 30.48 -31.89
C ASN A 373 -4.91 28.98 -32.00
N ASN A 374 -5.46 28.15 -31.10
CA ASN A 374 -5.35 26.68 -31.15
C ASN A 374 -3.89 26.19 -31.21
N ARG A 375 -3.04 26.68 -30.32
CA ARG A 375 -1.62 26.32 -30.24
C ARG A 375 -1.07 26.40 -28.82
N ILE A 376 0.10 25.82 -28.60
CA ILE A 376 0.92 26.00 -27.40
C ILE A 376 2.16 26.80 -27.77
N GLN A 377 2.42 27.90 -27.07
CA GLN A 377 3.61 28.74 -27.27
C GLN A 377 4.72 28.32 -26.30
N VAL A 378 5.96 28.33 -26.77
CA VAL A 378 7.15 28.00 -25.98
C VAL A 378 8.03 29.23 -25.85
N PHE A 379 8.40 29.58 -24.61
CA PHE A 379 9.30 30.70 -24.29
C PHE A 379 10.51 30.24 -23.46
N GLY A 380 11.60 31.01 -23.47
CA GLY A 380 12.66 30.93 -22.48
C GLY A 380 12.19 31.41 -21.10
N LEU A 381 12.95 31.09 -20.05
CA LEU A 381 12.68 31.59 -18.69
C LEU A 381 12.83 33.12 -18.60
N ASP A 382 13.59 33.74 -19.51
CA ASP A 382 13.67 35.19 -19.68
C ASP A 382 12.48 35.80 -20.43
N GLY A 383 11.55 34.99 -20.92
CA GLY A 383 10.39 35.41 -21.71
C GLY A 383 10.65 35.49 -23.24
N SER A 384 11.85 35.16 -23.71
CA SER A 384 12.16 35.12 -25.15
C SER A 384 11.32 34.06 -25.87
N TRP A 385 10.70 34.40 -27.02
CA TRP A 385 9.93 33.41 -27.79
C TRP A 385 10.85 32.40 -28.47
N LYS A 386 10.49 31.11 -28.40
CA LYS A 386 11.24 30.00 -29.02
C LYS A 386 10.51 29.40 -30.21
N SER A 387 9.30 28.89 -30.00
CA SER A 387 8.54 28.14 -31.01
C SER A 387 7.06 28.06 -30.65
N ASN A 388 6.26 27.55 -31.58
CA ASN A 388 4.87 27.15 -31.33
C ASN A 388 4.72 25.65 -31.63
N LEU A 389 3.90 24.97 -30.83
CA LEU A 389 3.55 23.56 -30.97
C LEU A 389 2.07 23.41 -31.32
N ALA A 390 1.72 22.27 -31.92
CA ALA A 390 0.34 21.87 -32.21
C ALA A 390 -0.44 22.84 -33.15
N GLU A 391 0.25 23.61 -34.00
CA GLU A 391 -0.38 24.57 -34.92
C GLU A 391 -1.16 23.87 -36.05
N SER A 392 -2.21 24.54 -36.53
CA SER A 392 -3.19 24.04 -37.50
C SER A 392 -2.71 23.97 -38.95
N ALA A 393 -1.48 24.41 -39.26
CA ALA A 393 -0.96 24.48 -40.62
C ALA A 393 0.51 24.01 -40.69
N GLY A 394 0.74 22.83 -41.25
CA GLY A 394 2.08 22.31 -41.54
C GLY A 394 2.06 21.38 -42.76
N PHE A 395 2.59 21.91 -43.87
CA PHE A 395 3.11 21.37 -45.15
C PHE A 395 2.62 20.05 -45.79
N PHE A 396 2.06 19.09 -45.06
CA PHE A 396 1.50 17.86 -45.60
C PHE A 396 -0.02 17.83 -45.40
N ASP A 397 -0.74 17.85 -46.51
CA ASP A 397 -2.13 17.39 -46.56
C ASP A 397 -2.15 15.93 -46.12
N SER A 398 -2.73 15.65 -44.96
CA SER A 398 -3.18 14.30 -44.65
C SER A 398 -4.36 14.37 -43.69
N SER A 399 -5.35 13.54 -43.98
CA SER A 399 -6.65 13.37 -43.34
C SER A 399 -6.62 12.95 -41.86
N LYS A 400 -5.50 13.06 -41.15
CA LYS A 400 -5.33 12.67 -39.74
C LYS A 400 -5.36 13.88 -38.81
N LYS A 401 -6.29 13.88 -37.85
CA LYS A 401 -6.57 14.96 -36.86
C LYS A 401 -5.70 14.88 -35.59
N GLU A 402 -4.69 14.00 -35.56
CA GLU A 402 -3.86 13.73 -34.38
C GLU A 402 -2.77 14.80 -34.22
N GLY A 403 -2.54 15.28 -33.00
CA GLY A 403 -1.56 16.33 -32.71
C GLY A 403 -2.00 17.79 -32.96
N ARG A 404 -3.23 18.02 -33.44
CA ARG A 404 -3.79 19.38 -33.58
C ARG A 404 -4.74 19.66 -32.41
N VAL A 405 -4.40 20.66 -31.60
CA VAL A 405 -5.22 21.05 -30.45
C VAL A 405 -6.36 21.98 -30.87
N ARG A 406 -7.46 21.97 -30.12
CA ARG A 406 -8.59 22.89 -30.30
C ARG A 406 -9.05 23.44 -28.94
N GLU A 407 -9.04 24.76 -28.79
CA GLU A 407 -9.32 25.42 -27.52
C GLU A 407 -8.46 24.87 -26.35
N PRO A 408 -7.12 24.81 -26.48
CA PRO A 408 -6.26 24.31 -25.41
C PRO A 408 -6.42 25.18 -24.16
N LYS A 409 -6.65 24.53 -23.01
CA LYS A 409 -6.84 25.20 -21.71
C LYS A 409 -5.60 25.00 -20.83
N GLY A 410 -5.62 24.00 -19.95
CA GLY A 410 -4.52 23.65 -19.06
C GLY A 410 -3.34 22.99 -19.76
N VAL A 411 -2.15 23.21 -19.22
CA VAL A 411 -0.88 22.65 -19.70
C VAL A 411 -0.09 22.17 -18.50
N ALA A 412 0.53 21.00 -18.61
CA ALA A 412 1.49 20.48 -17.64
C ALA A 412 2.72 19.93 -18.37
N VAL A 413 3.88 19.95 -17.73
CA VAL A 413 5.12 19.38 -18.26
C VAL A 413 5.73 18.45 -17.22
N ASN A 414 6.10 17.24 -17.63
CA ASN A 414 6.75 16.29 -16.73
C ASN A 414 8.27 16.48 -16.67
N ASP A 415 8.92 15.70 -15.80
CA ASP A 415 10.37 15.66 -15.60
C ASP A 415 11.15 15.18 -16.84
N GLN A 416 10.53 14.35 -17.69
CA GLN A 416 11.09 13.88 -18.96
C GLN A 416 10.94 14.88 -20.11
N GLY A 417 10.12 15.92 -19.94
CA GLY A 417 9.82 16.92 -20.96
C GLY A 417 8.58 16.67 -21.81
N THR A 418 7.78 15.65 -21.49
CA THR A 418 6.45 15.46 -22.10
C THR A 418 5.52 16.57 -21.66
N ILE A 419 4.84 17.18 -22.64
CA ILE A 419 3.90 18.28 -22.47
C ILE A 419 2.49 17.72 -22.63
N TYR A 420 1.69 17.79 -21.57
CA TYR A 420 0.29 17.37 -21.55
C TYR A 420 -0.62 18.59 -21.66
N VAL A 421 -1.58 18.54 -22.59
CA VAL A 421 -2.46 19.66 -22.93
C VAL A 421 -3.91 19.24 -22.80
N ALA A 422 -4.70 19.95 -22.00
CA ALA A 422 -6.15 19.81 -22.00
C ALA A 422 -6.74 20.40 -23.29
N ASP A 423 -7.00 19.53 -24.25
CA ASP A 423 -7.59 19.84 -25.54
C ASP A 423 -9.12 19.78 -25.43
N ALA A 424 -9.69 20.85 -24.86
CA ALA A 424 -11.10 20.92 -24.52
C ALA A 424 -12.02 20.75 -25.76
N GLY A 425 -11.64 21.35 -26.88
CA GLY A 425 -12.41 21.32 -28.12
C GLY A 425 -12.43 19.94 -28.79
N ASN A 426 -11.38 19.13 -28.62
CA ASN A 426 -11.36 17.74 -29.08
C ASN A 426 -11.70 16.71 -27.98
N ARG A 427 -12.01 17.17 -26.76
CA ARG A 427 -12.44 16.37 -25.61
C ARG A 427 -11.43 15.28 -25.20
N ARG A 428 -10.15 15.65 -25.10
CA ARG A 428 -9.06 14.73 -24.72
C ARG A 428 -7.89 15.48 -24.09
N ILE A 429 -6.91 14.76 -23.57
CA ILE A 429 -5.60 15.32 -23.21
C ILE A 429 -4.60 14.91 -24.28
N ASP A 430 -3.95 15.84 -24.95
CA ASP A 430 -2.90 15.54 -25.95
C ASP A 430 -1.50 15.62 -25.31
N ALA A 431 -0.65 14.65 -25.63
CA ALA A 431 0.73 14.58 -25.15
C ALA A 431 1.72 14.84 -26.30
N PHE A 432 2.73 15.67 -26.05
CA PHE A 432 3.78 16.04 -27.00
C PHE A 432 5.17 15.87 -26.37
N ASN A 433 6.19 15.60 -27.17
CA ASN A 433 7.58 15.72 -26.73
C ASN A 433 8.05 17.19 -26.73
N PRO A 434 9.25 17.52 -26.19
CA PRO A 434 9.76 18.89 -26.18
C PRO A 434 9.87 19.55 -27.55
N GLU A 435 10.07 18.76 -28.61
CA GLU A 435 10.17 19.22 -29.99
C GLU A 435 8.81 19.52 -30.64
N GLY A 436 7.70 19.20 -29.96
CA GLY A 436 6.34 19.43 -30.45
C GLY A 436 5.74 18.28 -31.27
N VAL A 437 6.39 17.12 -31.29
CA VAL A 437 5.88 15.90 -31.91
C VAL A 437 4.78 15.32 -31.03
N PHE A 438 3.62 15.04 -31.63
CA PHE A 438 2.51 14.36 -30.95
C PHE A 438 2.89 12.92 -30.61
N LEU A 439 2.61 12.52 -29.36
CA LEU A 439 2.91 11.19 -28.84
C LEU A 439 1.65 10.32 -28.79
N PHE A 440 0.63 10.76 -28.06
CA PHE A 440 -0.63 10.05 -27.87
C PHE A 440 -1.68 11.01 -27.30
N ALA A 441 -2.93 10.52 -27.19
CA ALA A 441 -4.02 11.24 -26.55
C ALA A 441 -4.72 10.39 -25.48
N ILE A 442 -5.23 11.04 -24.44
CA ILE A 442 -6.02 10.44 -23.35
C ILE A 442 -7.49 10.81 -23.56
N GLY A 443 -8.31 9.81 -23.89
CA GLY A 443 -9.72 10.00 -24.25
C GLY A 443 -9.94 10.06 -25.77
N PRO A 444 -11.16 10.35 -26.23
CA PRO A 444 -12.31 10.84 -25.47
C PRO A 444 -13.00 9.79 -24.61
N LYS A 445 -12.86 8.49 -24.90
CA LYS A 445 -13.46 7.41 -24.09
C LYS A 445 -12.43 6.83 -23.12
N LEU A 446 -12.75 6.83 -21.84
CA LEU A 446 -11.93 6.30 -20.75
C LEU A 446 -12.78 5.36 -19.90
N ASP A 447 -12.62 4.05 -20.09
CA ASP A 447 -13.48 3.04 -19.47
C ASP A 447 -14.97 3.34 -19.73
N LYS A 448 -15.76 3.62 -18.68
CA LYS A 448 -17.18 4.01 -18.76
C LYS A 448 -17.42 5.51 -18.96
N TYR A 449 -16.37 6.33 -18.92
CA TYR A 449 -16.46 7.78 -19.04
C TYR A 449 -16.20 8.24 -20.47
N GLU A 450 -16.92 9.29 -20.89
CA GLU A 450 -16.60 10.03 -22.10
C GLU A 450 -16.22 11.45 -21.70
N VAL A 451 -14.93 11.76 -21.82
CA VAL A 451 -14.34 13.08 -21.59
C VAL A 451 -15.15 14.11 -22.39
N SER A 452 -15.49 15.22 -21.73
CA SER A 452 -16.49 16.16 -22.21
C SER A 452 -15.95 17.58 -22.25
N GLU A 453 -15.29 18.04 -21.20
CA GLU A 453 -14.63 19.34 -21.14
C GLU A 453 -13.42 19.27 -20.19
N PRO A 454 -12.29 18.72 -20.65
CA PRO A 454 -11.05 18.73 -19.88
C PRO A 454 -10.54 20.16 -19.75
N VAL A 455 -10.12 20.58 -18.54
CA VAL A 455 -9.70 21.96 -18.28
C VAL A 455 -8.32 22.03 -17.64
N GLY A 456 -8.18 21.57 -16.40
CA GLY A 456 -6.90 21.58 -15.68
C GLY A 456 -6.11 20.30 -15.92
N VAL A 457 -4.77 20.40 -15.95
CA VAL A 457 -3.86 19.25 -16.03
C VAL A 457 -2.72 19.46 -15.03
N ALA A 458 -2.32 18.42 -14.30
CA ALA A 458 -1.20 18.42 -13.37
C ALA A 458 -0.35 17.15 -13.52
N TRP A 459 0.93 17.28 -13.20
CA TRP A 459 1.91 16.19 -13.18
C TRP A 459 2.35 15.89 -11.75
N ASP A 460 2.38 14.61 -11.40
CA ASP A 460 2.90 14.10 -10.14
C ASP A 460 4.33 13.55 -10.31
N PRO A 461 5.30 13.92 -9.46
CA PRO A 461 6.65 13.35 -9.45
C PRO A 461 6.71 11.81 -9.35
N ALA A 462 5.70 11.15 -8.81
CA ALA A 462 5.58 9.68 -8.85
C ALA A 462 5.07 9.12 -10.18
N ARG A 463 5.04 9.96 -11.22
CA ARG A 463 4.71 9.65 -12.60
C ARG A 463 3.23 9.36 -12.83
N PHE A 464 2.36 10.27 -12.42
CA PHE A 464 0.95 10.24 -12.81
C PHE A 464 0.52 11.58 -13.42
N VAL A 465 -0.42 11.51 -14.34
CA VAL A 465 -1.09 12.68 -14.93
C VAL A 465 -2.48 12.77 -14.34
N TYR A 466 -2.83 13.96 -13.86
CA TYR A 466 -4.16 14.27 -13.36
C TYR A 466 -4.81 15.33 -14.24
N PHE A 467 -6.10 15.19 -14.52
CA PHE A 467 -6.84 16.26 -15.18
C PHE A 467 -8.26 16.39 -14.63
N THR A 468 -8.79 17.62 -14.67
CA THR A 468 -10.18 17.90 -14.31
C THR A 468 -11.06 17.91 -15.55
N ASP A 469 -12.25 17.33 -15.43
CA ASP A 469 -13.32 17.51 -16.41
C ASP A 469 -14.45 18.33 -15.78
N LYS A 470 -14.67 19.53 -16.33
CA LYS A 470 -15.62 20.51 -15.81
C LYS A 470 -17.06 20.06 -15.96
N ARG A 471 -17.41 19.32 -17.02
CA ARG A 471 -18.79 18.88 -17.25
C ARG A 471 -19.12 17.61 -16.50
N LEU A 472 -18.18 16.66 -16.43
CA LEU A 472 -18.35 15.41 -15.68
C LEU A 472 -18.26 15.59 -14.16
N LYS A 473 -17.78 16.74 -13.67
CA LYS A 473 -17.54 17.03 -12.24
C LYS A 473 -16.54 16.04 -11.64
N LYS A 474 -15.48 15.74 -12.39
CA LYS A 474 -14.52 14.68 -12.05
C LYS A 474 -13.07 15.12 -12.17
N VAL A 475 -12.26 14.43 -11.39
CA VAL A 475 -10.81 14.36 -11.53
C VAL A 475 -10.47 12.98 -12.05
N PHE A 476 -9.60 12.91 -13.05
CA PHE A 476 -9.09 11.68 -13.64
C PHE A 476 -7.62 11.52 -13.30
N LYS A 477 -7.20 10.28 -13.02
CA LYS A 477 -5.81 9.87 -12.83
C LYS A 477 -5.42 8.88 -13.93
N CYS A 478 -4.29 9.14 -14.57
CA CYS A 478 -3.74 8.34 -15.65
C CYS A 478 -2.25 8.07 -15.44
N GLU A 479 -1.75 6.99 -16.03
CA GLU A 479 -0.32 6.76 -16.20
C GLU A 479 0.32 7.79 -17.14
N PRO A 480 1.66 7.94 -17.15
CA PRO A 480 2.35 8.83 -18.08
C PRO A 480 2.13 8.47 -19.53
N SER A 481 1.85 7.19 -19.81
CA SER A 481 1.50 6.62 -21.12
C SER A 481 0.09 7.01 -21.60
N GLY A 482 -0.73 7.56 -20.71
CA GLY A 482 -2.13 7.89 -20.97
C GLY A 482 -3.13 6.80 -20.56
N ALA A 483 -2.68 5.65 -20.04
CA ALA A 483 -3.58 4.62 -19.53
C ALA A 483 -4.42 5.14 -18.36
N PHE A 484 -5.74 4.91 -18.41
CA PHE A 484 -6.67 5.31 -17.35
C PHE A 484 -6.52 4.42 -16.11
N LEU A 485 -6.48 5.03 -14.92
CA LEU A 485 -6.37 4.31 -13.64
C LEU A 485 -7.62 4.47 -12.78
N SER A 486 -8.02 5.71 -12.50
CA SER A 486 -9.17 5.98 -11.63
C SER A 486 -9.76 7.37 -11.87
N ALA A 487 -11.00 7.57 -11.42
CA ALA A 487 -11.65 8.87 -11.40
C ALA A 487 -12.52 9.03 -10.15
N TRP A 488 -12.59 10.25 -9.62
CA TRP A 488 -13.41 10.60 -8.45
C TRP A 488 -14.02 12.00 -8.60
N GLY A 489 -14.87 12.38 -7.64
CA GLY A 489 -15.70 13.57 -7.70
C GLY A 489 -17.11 13.28 -8.20
N GLU A 490 -18.07 14.03 -7.67
CA GLU A 490 -19.48 13.99 -8.02
C GLU A 490 -20.09 15.39 -7.93
N GLU A 491 -21.26 15.57 -8.54
CA GLU A 491 -21.94 16.87 -8.49
C GLU A 491 -22.44 17.19 -7.08
N GLY A 492 -22.06 18.36 -6.56
CA GLY A 492 -22.57 18.82 -5.28
C GLY A 492 -21.70 19.88 -4.62
N SER A 493 -21.94 20.13 -3.33
CA SER A 493 -21.20 21.11 -2.53
C SER A 493 -20.68 20.55 -1.21
N GLY A 494 -20.91 19.27 -0.92
CA GLY A 494 -20.37 18.57 0.24
C GLY A 494 -18.86 18.27 0.10
N PRO A 495 -18.24 17.65 1.12
CA PRO A 495 -16.82 17.28 1.10
C PRO A 495 -16.43 16.51 -0.18
N GLY A 496 -15.43 17.00 -0.90
CA GLY A 496 -14.90 16.37 -2.12
C GLY A 496 -15.81 16.38 -3.36
N GLN A 497 -16.97 17.04 -3.31
CA GLN A 497 -17.88 17.21 -4.45
C GLN A 497 -17.53 18.45 -5.29
N PHE A 498 -18.01 18.52 -6.53
CA PHE A 498 -17.68 19.60 -7.46
C PHE A 498 -18.92 20.14 -8.20
N ARG A 499 -18.86 21.41 -8.59
CA ARG A 499 -19.76 22.08 -9.56
C ARG A 499 -19.02 22.60 -10.78
N SER A 500 -17.79 23.07 -10.65
CA SER A 500 -16.97 23.54 -11.77
C SER A 500 -15.48 23.39 -11.44
N PRO A 501 -14.93 22.16 -11.47
CA PRO A 501 -13.51 21.91 -11.19
C PRO A 501 -12.65 22.43 -12.36
N GLU A 502 -12.09 23.62 -12.22
CA GLU A 502 -11.47 24.38 -13.32
C GLU A 502 -9.94 24.21 -13.35
N ALA A 503 -9.30 24.18 -12.19
CA ALA A 503 -7.84 24.09 -12.09
C ALA A 503 -7.43 22.99 -11.12
N VAL A 504 -6.25 22.42 -11.38
CA VAL A 504 -5.66 21.37 -10.56
C VAL A 504 -4.16 21.63 -10.43
N ALA A 505 -3.64 21.48 -9.22
CA ALA A 505 -2.21 21.55 -8.93
C ALA A 505 -1.82 20.36 -8.06
N PHE A 506 -0.62 19.82 -8.28
CA PHE A 506 -0.05 18.75 -7.48
C PHE A 506 1.13 19.32 -6.69
N ASP A 507 1.18 19.07 -5.38
CA ASP A 507 2.34 19.44 -4.58
C ASP A 507 3.44 18.36 -4.67
N PRO A 508 4.72 18.70 -4.45
CA PRO A 508 5.80 17.70 -4.45
C PRO A 508 5.69 16.62 -3.36
N HIS A 509 4.72 16.74 -2.45
CA HIS A 509 4.61 15.96 -1.24
C HIS A 509 3.53 14.86 -1.31
N GLY A 510 2.69 14.87 -2.35
CA GLY A 510 1.73 13.80 -2.63
C GLY A 510 0.26 14.23 -2.64
N TYR A 511 -0.05 15.53 -2.56
CA TYR A 511 -1.43 16.02 -2.50
C TYR A 511 -1.86 16.78 -3.75
N LEU A 512 -3.11 16.58 -4.11
CA LEU A 512 -3.76 17.20 -5.25
C LEU A 512 -4.73 18.28 -4.77
N TYR A 513 -4.60 19.49 -5.29
CA TYR A 513 -5.44 20.65 -5.00
C TYR A 513 -6.32 20.91 -6.22
N VAL A 514 -7.63 20.98 -6.02
CA VAL A 514 -8.61 21.19 -7.10
C VAL A 514 -9.43 22.43 -6.81
N LEU A 515 -9.32 23.45 -7.65
CA LEU A 515 -10.11 24.66 -7.56
C LEU A 515 -11.48 24.45 -8.21
N ASP A 516 -12.54 24.64 -7.42
CA ASP A 516 -13.89 24.77 -7.92
C ASP A 516 -14.30 26.24 -7.99
N THR A 517 -14.53 26.74 -9.20
CA THR A 517 -14.79 28.17 -9.41
C THR A 517 -16.23 28.57 -9.11
N THR A 518 -17.17 27.62 -9.08
CA THR A 518 -18.57 27.90 -8.72
C THR A 518 -18.76 27.87 -7.21
N LEU A 519 -18.16 26.88 -6.54
CA LEU A 519 -18.15 26.81 -5.08
C LEU A 519 -17.15 27.81 -4.47
N ARG A 520 -16.21 28.33 -5.28
CA ARG A 520 -15.15 29.26 -4.87
C ARG A 520 -14.38 28.71 -3.68
N ARG A 521 -13.94 27.46 -3.80
CA ARG A 521 -13.18 26.70 -2.80
C ARG A 521 -12.14 25.84 -3.49
N ILE A 522 -11.14 25.39 -2.73
CA ILE A 522 -10.12 24.46 -3.19
C ILE A 522 -10.25 23.18 -2.38
N SER A 523 -10.49 22.04 -3.02
CA SER A 523 -10.56 20.74 -2.35
C SER A 523 -9.22 20.02 -2.46
N VAL A 524 -8.76 19.43 -1.36
CA VAL A 524 -7.46 18.74 -1.27
C VAL A 524 -7.68 17.24 -1.17
N PHE A 525 -6.93 16.49 -1.96
CA PHE A 525 -7.01 15.03 -2.05
C PHE A 525 -5.64 14.37 -1.92
N THR A 526 -5.61 13.12 -1.45
CA THR A 526 -4.43 12.27 -1.58
C THR A 526 -4.19 11.89 -3.05
N ARG A 527 -3.02 11.32 -3.36
CA ARG A 527 -2.66 10.75 -4.67
C ARG A 527 -3.67 9.71 -5.19
N GLU A 528 -4.39 9.06 -4.29
CA GLU A 528 -5.40 8.02 -4.55
C GLU A 528 -6.82 8.61 -4.71
N GLY A 529 -6.99 9.91 -4.50
CA GLY A 529 -8.28 10.60 -4.64
C GLY A 529 -9.15 10.60 -3.38
N GLN A 530 -8.58 10.32 -2.20
CA GLN A 530 -9.30 10.45 -0.93
C GLN A 530 -9.35 11.92 -0.51
N TRP A 531 -10.54 12.43 -0.18
CA TRP A 531 -10.70 13.81 0.29
C TRP A 531 -10.09 14.01 1.67
N MET A 532 -9.32 15.08 1.81
CA MET A 532 -8.61 15.44 3.04
C MET A 532 -9.28 16.62 3.74
N THR A 533 -9.51 17.71 2.99
CA THR A 533 -10.09 18.95 3.48
C THR A 533 -10.52 19.82 2.29
N ASP A 534 -11.35 20.83 2.52
CA ASP A 534 -11.46 21.98 1.62
C ASP A 534 -10.65 23.15 2.21
N LEU A 535 -10.35 24.14 1.38
CA LEU A 535 -9.64 25.35 1.75
C LEU A 535 -10.37 26.54 1.14
N LEU A 536 -10.56 27.57 1.96
CA LEU A 536 -11.17 28.85 1.60
C LEU A 536 -12.66 28.71 1.25
N SER A 537 -13.33 29.85 1.13
CA SER A 537 -14.75 29.92 0.76
C SER A 537 -15.03 31.16 -0.08
N GLY A 538 -16.17 31.15 -0.76
CA GLY A 538 -16.61 32.29 -1.54
C GLY A 538 -16.96 33.54 -0.71
N GLY A 539 -16.43 34.71 -1.07
CA GLY A 539 -16.77 35.98 -0.43
C GLY A 539 -15.83 37.14 -0.81
N GLU A 540 -15.94 38.27 -0.08
CA GLU A 540 -15.19 39.51 -0.34
C GLU A 540 -14.04 39.72 0.66
N GLY A 541 -14.06 39.03 1.81
CA GLY A 541 -13.03 39.15 2.85
C GLY A 541 -11.67 38.68 2.38
N GLU A 542 -10.58 39.10 3.03
CA GLU A 542 -9.21 38.78 2.59
C GLU A 542 -8.93 37.27 2.50
N LYS A 543 -9.55 36.49 3.38
CA LYS A 543 -9.48 35.02 3.49
C LYS A 543 -10.52 34.26 2.65
N GLU A 544 -11.35 34.97 1.90
CA GLU A 544 -12.40 34.42 1.03
C GLU A 544 -11.98 34.52 -0.45
N LEU A 545 -12.75 33.96 -1.38
CA LEU A 545 -12.49 33.96 -2.82
C LEU A 545 -13.65 34.62 -3.58
N ARG A 546 -13.37 35.55 -4.49
CA ARG A 546 -14.38 36.27 -5.27
C ARG A 546 -14.61 35.65 -6.64
N GLU A 547 -13.58 35.66 -7.50
CA GLU A 547 -13.59 34.98 -8.80
C GLU A 547 -12.22 34.30 -9.02
N PRO A 548 -11.92 33.22 -8.26
CA PRO A 548 -10.69 32.47 -8.44
C PRO A 548 -10.69 31.77 -9.81
N VAL A 549 -9.54 31.76 -10.49
CA VAL A 549 -9.41 31.19 -11.84
C VAL A 549 -8.24 30.24 -12.00
N ALA A 550 -7.20 30.35 -11.18
CA ALA A 550 -6.04 29.46 -11.23
C ALA A 550 -5.42 29.27 -9.84
N ILE A 551 -4.77 28.12 -9.66
CA ILE A 551 -4.01 27.77 -8.46
C ILE A 551 -2.67 27.16 -8.85
N ALA A 552 -1.66 27.30 -7.98
CA ALA A 552 -0.41 26.57 -8.08
C ALA A 552 0.24 26.40 -6.70
N ILE A 553 1.20 25.47 -6.61
CA ILE A 553 1.98 25.22 -5.40
C ILE A 553 3.41 25.72 -5.60
N ALA A 554 3.87 26.60 -4.71
CA ALA A 554 5.23 27.12 -4.68
C ALA A 554 5.88 26.77 -3.33
N GLY A 555 6.69 25.71 -3.31
CA GLY A 555 7.25 25.18 -2.06
C GLY A 555 6.16 24.67 -1.12
N HIS A 556 5.95 25.36 0.00
CA HIS A 556 4.91 25.08 1.00
C HIS A 556 3.75 26.09 0.96
N ARG A 557 3.60 26.82 -0.15
CA ARG A 557 2.56 27.84 -0.31
C ARG A 557 1.59 27.50 -1.42
N LEU A 558 0.32 27.79 -1.16
CA LEU A 558 -0.76 27.76 -2.14
C LEU A 558 -0.94 29.16 -2.73
N LEU A 559 -0.71 29.28 -4.03
CA LEU A 559 -0.96 30.49 -4.80
C LEU A 559 -2.35 30.43 -5.42
N VAL A 560 -3.12 31.51 -5.33
CA VAL A 560 -4.46 31.63 -5.91
C VAL A 560 -4.56 32.91 -6.72
N ALA A 561 -4.82 32.79 -8.02
CA ALA A 561 -5.18 33.92 -8.87
C ALA A 561 -6.69 34.19 -8.72
N ASP A 562 -7.04 35.30 -8.08
CA ASP A 562 -8.41 35.75 -7.92
C ASP A 562 -8.66 36.99 -8.78
N LYS A 563 -9.24 36.76 -9.95
CA LYS A 563 -9.52 37.79 -10.96
C LYS A 563 -10.51 38.82 -10.45
N GLY A 564 -11.44 38.42 -9.58
CA GLY A 564 -12.47 39.26 -9.01
C GLY A 564 -11.89 40.23 -8.00
N LYS A 565 -10.89 39.78 -7.24
CA LYS A 565 -10.08 40.63 -6.35
C LYS A 565 -9.00 41.43 -7.07
N GLY A 566 -8.68 41.07 -8.32
CA GLY A 566 -7.55 41.66 -9.05
C GLY A 566 -6.21 41.36 -8.39
N LYS A 567 -6.09 40.20 -7.73
CA LYS A 567 -4.95 39.84 -6.90
C LYS A 567 -4.50 38.40 -7.13
N VAL A 568 -3.22 38.16 -6.92
CA VAL A 568 -2.70 36.83 -6.61
C VAL A 568 -2.43 36.77 -5.11
N LEU A 569 -3.01 35.77 -4.44
CA LEU A 569 -2.89 35.55 -3.00
C LEU A 569 -1.99 34.34 -2.74
N SER A 570 -1.11 34.44 -1.75
CA SER A 570 -0.28 33.34 -1.29
C SER A 570 -0.72 32.97 0.12
N PHE A 571 -0.96 31.68 0.36
CA PHE A 571 -1.31 31.13 1.66
C PHE A 571 -0.28 30.09 2.09
N ASP A 572 0.03 30.05 3.38
CA ASP A 572 0.98 29.08 3.91
C ASP A 572 0.23 27.79 4.30
N LEU A 573 0.76 26.65 3.89
CA LEU A 573 0.21 25.34 4.19
C LEU A 573 0.84 24.78 5.47
N HIS A 574 -0.01 24.21 6.33
CA HIS A 574 0.39 23.67 7.63
C HIS A 574 0.02 22.18 7.72
N PRO A 575 0.89 21.26 7.25
CA PRO A 575 0.67 19.84 7.37
C PRO A 575 0.82 19.38 8.83
N LEU A 576 -0.23 18.79 9.39
CA LEU A 576 -0.19 18.12 10.68
C LEU A 576 0.01 16.62 10.45
N LEU A 577 1.25 16.18 10.63
CA LEU A 577 1.67 14.81 10.36
C LEU A 577 1.29 13.86 11.50
N MET A 578 1.13 12.58 11.16
CA MET A 578 0.92 11.52 12.14
C MET A 578 2.10 11.39 13.11
N ALA A 579 1.82 11.02 14.36
CA ALA A 579 2.85 10.64 15.32
C ALA A 579 3.63 9.40 14.83
N PRO A 580 4.90 9.24 15.21
CA PRO A 580 5.65 8.05 14.83
C PRO A 580 5.05 6.78 15.44
N PRO A 581 4.95 5.69 14.66
CA PRO A 581 4.47 4.41 15.17
C PRO A 581 5.50 3.75 16.10
N ALA A 582 5.03 2.77 16.88
CA ALA A 582 5.85 1.86 17.68
C ALA A 582 6.87 2.55 18.62
N LEU A 583 6.44 3.58 19.35
CA LEU A 583 7.28 4.18 20.40
C LEU A 583 7.63 3.12 21.47
N SER A 584 8.92 2.88 21.64
CA SER A 584 9.50 1.96 22.61
C SER A 584 10.46 2.71 23.54
N THR A 585 10.55 2.24 24.79
CA THR A 585 11.36 2.84 25.84
C THR A 585 12.27 1.79 26.47
N ALA A 586 13.48 2.20 26.80
CA ALA A 586 14.43 1.43 27.61
C ALA A 586 15.05 2.36 28.66
N SER A 587 15.42 1.85 29.83
CA SER A 587 16.06 2.66 30.87
C SER A 587 17.29 1.98 31.47
N LYS A 588 18.23 2.81 31.90
CA LYS A 588 19.33 2.48 32.80
C LYS A 588 19.44 3.58 33.85
N GLU A 589 20.32 3.42 34.84
CA GLU A 589 20.48 4.42 35.90
C GLU A 589 20.77 5.81 35.30
N GLY A 590 19.86 6.76 35.58
CA GLY A 590 19.96 8.16 35.12
C GLY A 590 19.70 8.40 33.63
N MET A 591 19.19 7.43 32.87
CA MET A 591 18.91 7.61 31.45
C MET A 591 17.70 6.81 30.96
N VAL A 592 16.89 7.42 30.11
CA VAL A 592 15.90 6.75 29.25
C VAL A 592 16.33 6.86 27.80
N ALA A 593 16.34 5.75 27.08
CA ALA A 593 16.46 5.71 25.62
C ALA A 593 15.09 5.44 25.00
N LEU A 594 14.76 6.21 23.97
CA LEU A 594 13.53 6.12 23.20
C LEU A 594 13.87 5.72 21.76
N SER A 595 13.06 4.87 21.16
CA SER A 595 13.14 4.53 19.74
C SER A 595 11.75 4.34 19.16
N TRP A 596 11.56 4.65 17.89
CA TRP A 596 10.28 4.48 17.19
C TRP A 596 10.49 4.11 15.72
N GLU A 597 9.41 3.74 15.04
CA GLU A 597 9.45 3.55 13.59
C GLU A 597 9.44 4.90 12.87
N PRO A 598 10.24 5.08 11.79
CA PRO A 598 10.31 6.33 11.07
C PRO A 598 9.02 6.59 10.27
N VAL A 599 8.47 7.80 10.42
CA VAL A 599 7.35 8.29 9.59
C VAL A 599 7.81 8.51 8.15
N ARG A 600 7.20 7.79 7.21
CA ARG A 600 7.51 7.85 5.76
C ARG A 600 6.60 8.84 5.02
N ASP A 601 6.50 10.06 5.53
CA ASP A 601 5.80 11.16 4.87
C ASP A 601 6.83 12.15 4.31
N SER A 602 6.63 12.63 3.09
CA SER A 602 7.56 13.55 2.42
C SER A 602 7.67 14.90 3.12
N TRP A 603 6.61 15.32 3.84
CA TRP A 603 6.61 16.51 4.68
C TRP A 603 7.39 16.31 5.99
N ALA A 604 7.72 15.09 6.41
CA ALA A 604 8.41 14.85 7.68
C ALA A 604 9.86 15.38 7.63
N ALA A 605 10.27 16.08 8.68
CA ALA A 605 11.62 16.63 8.86
C ALA A 605 12.33 16.14 10.13
N GLY A 606 11.57 15.72 11.15
CA GLY A 606 12.11 15.22 12.41
C GLY A 606 11.00 14.96 13.43
N TYR A 607 11.36 15.01 14.71
CA TYR A 607 10.49 14.63 15.82
C TYR A 607 10.66 15.59 17.01
N ARG A 608 9.58 15.75 17.78
CA ARG A 608 9.52 16.46 19.06
C ARG A 608 9.18 15.46 20.16
N VAL A 609 9.99 15.45 21.22
CA VAL A 609 9.85 14.51 22.33
C VAL A 609 9.34 15.26 23.55
N PHE A 610 8.23 14.77 24.11
CA PHE A 610 7.58 15.32 25.27
C PHE A 610 7.62 14.34 26.43
N ARG A 611 7.74 14.85 27.66
CA ARG A 611 7.82 14.04 28.88
C ARG A 611 6.86 14.58 29.95
N ALA A 612 6.28 13.67 30.72
CA ALA A 612 5.50 13.97 31.92
C ALA A 612 5.91 13.04 33.07
N THR A 613 5.56 13.41 34.30
CA THR A 613 5.69 12.56 35.50
C THR A 613 4.39 11.82 35.85
N GLN A 614 3.32 12.06 35.09
CA GLN A 614 2.01 11.42 35.23
C GLN A 614 1.47 11.07 33.83
N ALA A 615 0.70 9.99 33.72
CA ALA A 615 0.20 9.49 32.43
C ALA A 615 -0.62 10.54 31.64
N GLN A 616 -1.36 11.40 32.34
CA GLN A 616 -2.21 12.42 31.75
C GLN A 616 -1.50 13.77 31.51
N GLY A 617 -0.22 13.88 31.86
CA GLY A 617 0.55 15.13 31.75
C GLY A 617 0.61 15.92 33.08
N PRO A 618 0.95 17.22 33.04
CA PRO A 618 1.29 17.98 31.83
C PRO A 618 2.55 17.43 31.15
N TYR A 619 2.55 17.44 29.81
CA TYR A 619 3.69 17.02 28.99
C TYR A 619 4.52 18.23 28.59
N GLU A 620 5.80 18.21 28.94
CA GLU A 620 6.76 19.26 28.60
C GLU A 620 7.66 18.81 27.45
N LEU A 621 8.00 19.73 26.54
CA LEU A 621 8.97 19.46 25.49
C LEU A 621 10.36 19.26 26.12
N VAL A 622 10.94 18.07 25.97
CA VAL A 622 12.28 17.76 26.50
C VAL A 622 13.37 17.74 25.42
N GLY A 623 12.99 17.60 24.15
CA GLY A 623 13.97 17.65 23.06
C GLY A 623 13.40 17.46 21.66
N SER A 624 14.33 17.43 20.70
CA SER A 624 14.07 17.20 19.28
C SER A 624 15.03 16.15 18.73
N ALA A 625 14.59 15.38 17.74
CA ALA A 625 15.41 14.39 17.06
C ALA A 625 15.18 14.42 15.55
N THR A 626 16.22 14.24 14.75
CA THR A 626 16.11 13.99 13.29
C THR A 626 16.15 12.50 12.97
N ALA A 627 16.76 11.70 13.85
CA ALA A 627 16.71 10.25 13.80
C ALA A 627 15.47 9.72 14.55
N ASN A 628 15.15 8.44 14.34
CA ASN A 628 14.04 7.76 14.99
C ASN A 628 14.37 7.27 16.42
N GLN A 629 15.27 7.99 17.11
CA GLN A 629 15.79 7.65 18.43
C GLN A 629 16.08 8.94 19.21
N TYR A 630 15.96 8.89 20.54
CA TYR A 630 16.28 10.00 21.43
C TYR A 630 16.70 9.50 22.81
N GLU A 631 17.67 10.16 23.44
CA GLU A 631 18.11 9.85 24.81
C GLU A 631 17.79 11.01 25.76
N ASP A 632 17.12 10.71 26.88
CA ASP A 632 16.87 11.65 27.97
C ASP A 632 17.72 11.26 29.19
N SER A 633 18.73 12.08 29.50
CA SER A 633 19.59 11.93 30.68
C SER A 633 19.17 12.80 31.86
N ALA A 634 18.10 13.59 31.74
CA ALA A 634 17.60 14.48 32.78
C ALA A 634 16.51 13.78 33.62
N VAL A 635 16.76 12.53 34.03
CA VAL A 635 15.80 11.67 34.72
C VAL A 635 16.41 11.10 36.02
N ALA A 636 15.58 10.95 37.06
CA ALA A 636 16.03 10.38 38.33
C ALA A 636 15.78 8.87 38.40
N ALA A 637 16.71 8.12 39.01
CA ALA A 637 16.54 6.71 39.30
C ALA A 637 15.30 6.44 40.16
N HIS A 638 14.69 5.27 39.99
CA HIS A 638 13.48 4.82 40.68
C HIS A 638 12.22 5.68 40.48
N LYS A 639 12.19 6.55 39.46
CA LYS A 639 10.98 7.31 39.10
C LYS A 639 10.40 6.83 37.77
N SER A 640 9.06 6.82 37.68
CA SER A 640 8.35 6.63 36.41
C SER A 640 8.24 7.95 35.64
N TYR A 641 8.42 7.88 34.33
CA TYR A 641 8.17 8.95 33.39
C TYR A 641 7.29 8.46 32.25
N PHE A 642 6.56 9.38 31.62
CA PHE A 642 5.69 9.11 30.48
C PHE A 642 6.17 9.94 29.30
N TYR A 643 6.45 9.31 28.17
CA TYR A 643 6.94 9.98 26.96
C TYR A 643 5.91 9.95 25.84
N ARG A 644 5.83 11.04 25.08
CA ARG A 644 5.11 11.12 23.81
C ARG A 644 6.03 11.69 22.75
N VAL A 645 5.84 11.26 21.52
CA VAL A 645 6.59 11.78 20.37
C VAL A 645 5.62 12.29 19.33
N ALA A 646 5.92 13.46 18.76
CA ALA A 646 5.21 14.05 17.63
C ALA A 646 6.16 14.19 16.44
N THR A 647 5.63 14.10 15.23
CA THR A 647 6.39 14.35 14.01
C THR A 647 6.42 15.85 13.74
N GLU A 648 7.59 16.39 13.43
CA GLU A 648 7.78 17.76 12.95
C GLU A 648 7.83 17.76 11.42
N ALA A 649 7.01 18.59 10.80
CA ALA A 649 7.00 18.81 9.37
C ALA A 649 8.13 19.75 8.91
N ARG A 650 8.43 19.76 7.61
CA ARG A 650 9.41 20.69 6.98
C ARG A 650 9.02 22.16 7.14
N THR A 651 7.75 22.45 7.34
CA THR A 651 7.20 23.77 7.67
C THR A 651 7.40 24.17 9.13
N LYS A 652 7.96 23.28 9.97
CA LYS A 652 8.10 23.40 11.43
C LYS A 652 6.81 23.21 12.22
N ASP A 653 5.71 22.88 11.56
CA ASP A 653 4.50 22.45 12.24
C ASP A 653 4.75 21.13 12.98
N VAL A 654 4.24 21.03 14.20
CA VAL A 654 4.36 19.84 15.04
C VAL A 654 3.01 19.14 15.04
N GLY A 655 2.98 17.89 14.58
CA GLY A 655 1.79 17.05 14.60
C GLY A 655 1.29 16.75 16.01
N VAL A 656 0.11 16.13 16.11
CA VAL A 656 -0.43 15.70 17.40
C VAL A 656 0.48 14.60 17.99
N PRO A 657 0.98 14.73 19.23
CA PRO A 657 1.80 13.69 19.84
C PRO A 657 1.06 12.36 19.96
N GLY A 658 1.79 11.26 19.77
CA GLY A 658 1.25 9.91 19.88
C GLY A 658 0.86 9.51 21.30
N PRO A 659 0.43 8.25 21.49
CA PRO A 659 0.13 7.72 22.82
C PRO A 659 1.36 7.78 23.74
N ALA A 660 1.08 7.87 25.04
CA ALA A 660 2.13 7.89 26.06
C ALA A 660 2.76 6.51 26.25
N ALA A 661 4.08 6.45 26.31
CA ALA A 661 4.83 5.28 26.75
C ALA A 661 5.38 5.52 28.17
N GLU A 662 4.97 4.69 29.12
CA GLU A 662 5.50 4.70 30.48
C GLU A 662 6.88 4.01 30.53
N VAL A 663 7.77 4.53 31.36
CA VAL A 663 9.05 3.90 31.67
C VAL A 663 9.45 4.19 33.12
N LEU A 664 9.77 3.13 33.87
CA LEU A 664 10.41 3.22 35.17
C LEU A 664 11.93 3.31 34.98
N VAL A 665 12.58 4.33 35.55
CA VAL A 665 14.04 4.46 35.51
C VAL A 665 14.65 3.51 36.52
N ALA A 666 15.42 2.53 36.06
CA ALA A 666 16.12 1.60 36.93
C ALA A 666 17.10 2.32 37.87
N GLY A 667 17.29 1.79 39.10
CA GLY A 667 18.40 2.20 39.96
C GLY A 667 19.51 1.15 40.02
N ALA A 668 20.62 1.47 40.68
CA ALA A 668 21.77 0.58 40.83
C ALA A 668 21.36 -0.75 41.51
N PHE A 669 21.33 -1.85 40.75
CA PHE A 669 20.97 -3.16 41.27
C PHE A 669 22.18 -3.87 41.92
N ASN A 670 21.95 -4.48 43.08
CA ASN A 670 22.78 -5.54 43.64
C ASN A 670 22.66 -6.78 42.73
N ARG A 671 23.56 -6.90 41.75
CA ARG A 671 23.55 -7.98 40.74
C ARG A 671 24.52 -9.09 41.11
N SER A 672 24.20 -10.33 40.71
CA SER A 672 25.15 -11.45 40.77
C SER A 672 26.47 -11.06 40.07
N PRO A 673 27.65 -11.47 40.61
CA PRO A 673 28.95 -11.08 40.04
C PRO A 673 29.11 -11.41 38.57
N VAL A 674 28.57 -12.57 38.15
CA VAL A 674 28.38 -12.92 36.74
C VAL A 674 26.92 -13.31 36.53
N GLU A 675 26.29 -12.81 35.48
CA GLU A 675 24.89 -13.09 35.16
C GLU A 675 24.65 -13.34 33.67
N ILE A 676 23.52 -14.01 33.37
CA ILE A 676 22.90 -13.98 32.05
C ILE A 676 22.05 -12.71 31.99
N SER A 677 22.60 -11.61 31.46
CA SER A 677 21.96 -10.29 31.50
C SER A 677 20.73 -10.19 30.59
N SER A 678 20.73 -10.92 29.48
CA SER A 678 19.56 -11.06 28.61
C SER A 678 19.65 -12.34 27.79
N VAL A 679 18.50 -12.87 27.40
CA VAL A 679 18.37 -13.95 26.42
C VAL A 679 17.26 -13.54 25.47
N THR A 680 17.61 -13.46 24.19
CA THR A 680 16.66 -13.33 23.10
C THR A 680 16.64 -14.65 22.36
N ILE A 681 15.50 -15.31 22.30
CA ILE A 681 15.30 -16.59 21.61
C ILE A 681 14.03 -16.52 20.79
N GLY A 682 14.12 -16.87 19.51
CA GLY A 682 13.00 -16.93 18.58
C GLY A 682 12.22 -18.24 18.69
N ASN A 683 11.03 -18.25 18.10
CA ASN A 683 10.24 -19.47 17.93
C ASN A 683 10.86 -20.39 16.86
N ILE A 684 10.57 -21.68 16.95
CA ILE A 684 11.13 -22.71 16.07
C ILE A 684 10.04 -23.20 15.10
N PHE A 685 10.35 -23.14 13.81
CA PHE A 685 9.56 -23.78 12.76
C PHE A 685 10.11 -25.18 12.47
N SER A 686 9.29 -26.20 12.72
CA SER A 686 9.72 -27.59 12.73
C SER A 686 10.27 -28.09 11.38
N ALA A 687 9.65 -27.67 10.27
CA ALA A 687 10.15 -28.03 8.93
C ALA A 687 11.61 -27.56 8.73
N ASN A 688 11.95 -26.37 9.20
CA ASN A 688 13.25 -25.72 9.00
C ASN A 688 14.34 -26.20 9.97
N TYR A 689 14.15 -27.33 10.66
CA TYR A 689 15.03 -27.75 11.77
C TYR A 689 16.53 -27.80 11.42
N LYS A 690 16.88 -28.15 10.17
CA LYS A 690 18.27 -28.19 9.69
C LYS A 690 18.93 -26.80 9.61
N TRP A 691 18.15 -25.74 9.40
CA TRP A 691 18.66 -24.36 9.33
C TRP A 691 19.26 -23.94 10.68
N TYR A 692 18.66 -24.38 11.80
CA TYR A 692 19.11 -24.04 13.16
C TYR A 692 20.41 -24.74 13.57
N LEU A 693 20.92 -25.69 12.76
CA LEU A 693 22.26 -26.28 12.95
C LEU A 693 23.39 -25.30 12.62
N LYS A 694 23.14 -24.37 11.70
CA LYS A 694 24.15 -23.45 11.15
C LYS A 694 23.86 -21.99 11.51
N ASN A 695 22.63 -21.68 11.93
CA ASN A 695 22.17 -20.32 12.17
C ASN A 695 21.58 -20.18 13.58
N PRO A 696 21.90 -19.09 14.28
CA PRO A 696 21.43 -18.90 15.64
C PRO A 696 19.92 -18.64 15.72
N ILE A 697 19.25 -19.32 16.64
CA ILE A 697 17.85 -19.04 17.02
C ILE A 697 17.71 -17.82 17.92
N GLY A 698 18.82 -17.21 18.30
CA GLY A 698 18.86 -16.14 19.27
C GLY A 698 20.27 -15.89 19.80
N ALA A 699 20.36 -15.07 20.84
CA ALA A 699 21.61 -14.80 21.53
C ALA A 699 21.38 -14.66 23.03
N ALA A 700 22.38 -15.09 23.81
CA ALA A 700 22.48 -14.82 25.23
C ALA A 700 23.60 -13.80 25.46
N VAL A 701 23.37 -12.87 26.39
CA VAL A 701 24.37 -11.88 26.79
C VAL A 701 24.83 -12.22 28.21
N ILE A 702 26.13 -12.45 28.37
CA ILE A 702 26.77 -12.77 29.65
C ILE A 702 27.55 -11.56 30.11
N SER A 703 27.34 -11.13 31.35
CA SER A 703 27.97 -9.92 31.89
C SER A 703 28.70 -10.21 33.20
N ASN A 704 29.92 -9.68 33.32
CA ASN A 704 30.65 -9.56 34.57
C ASN A 704 30.34 -8.20 35.21
N ASN A 705 29.66 -8.20 36.35
CA ASN A 705 29.18 -6.98 37.01
C ASN A 705 30.20 -6.39 38.00
N VAL A 706 31.32 -7.08 38.25
CA VAL A 706 32.32 -6.71 39.27
C VAL A 706 33.67 -6.36 38.64
N ASN A 707 34.56 -5.79 39.45
CA ASN A 707 35.88 -5.31 39.03
C ASN A 707 36.96 -6.42 39.04
N VAL A 708 36.57 -7.68 38.99
CA VAL A 708 37.47 -8.86 39.04
C VAL A 708 37.15 -9.77 37.86
N PRO A 709 38.14 -10.30 37.11
CA PRO A 709 37.90 -11.18 35.97
C PRO A 709 37.54 -12.62 36.41
N PHE A 710 36.76 -13.32 35.60
CA PHE A 710 36.41 -14.74 35.79
C PHE A 710 37.04 -15.61 34.70
N GLN A 711 37.47 -16.82 35.07
CA GLN A 711 38.03 -17.80 34.13
C GLN A 711 37.12 -19.02 34.03
N LYS A 712 37.17 -19.73 32.89
CA LYS A 712 36.42 -20.98 32.66
C LYS A 712 34.91 -20.82 32.90
N VAL A 713 34.32 -19.73 32.39
CA VAL A 713 32.87 -19.52 32.48
C VAL A 713 32.21 -20.38 31.40
N LYS A 714 31.33 -21.30 31.79
CA LYS A 714 30.63 -22.19 30.85
C LYS A 714 29.17 -21.81 30.73
N PHE A 715 28.70 -21.58 29.52
CA PHE A 715 27.30 -21.38 29.19
C PHE A 715 26.74 -22.61 28.46
N SER A 716 25.55 -23.04 28.82
CA SER A 716 24.86 -24.20 28.25
C SER A 716 23.42 -23.86 27.89
N PHE A 717 22.95 -24.30 26.73
CA PHE A 717 21.57 -24.15 26.23
C PHE A 717 20.99 -25.50 25.79
N ARG A 718 19.77 -25.82 26.20
CA ARG A 718 19.09 -27.08 25.83
C ARG A 718 17.59 -26.92 25.64
N LEU A 719 17.04 -27.62 24.66
CA LEU A 719 15.61 -27.88 24.50
C LEU A 719 15.33 -29.34 24.85
N MET A 720 14.54 -29.56 25.91
CA MET A 720 14.21 -30.91 26.38
C MET A 720 13.50 -31.70 25.28
N GLU A 721 13.84 -32.99 25.15
CA GLU A 721 13.30 -33.95 24.17
C GLU A 721 13.67 -33.72 22.69
N PHE A 722 13.92 -32.47 22.28
CA PHE A 722 14.22 -32.10 20.89
C PHE A 722 15.72 -31.96 20.59
N MET A 723 16.59 -31.96 21.60
CA MET A 723 18.04 -31.94 21.44
C MET A 723 18.68 -33.15 22.11
N ASP A 724 19.42 -33.94 21.33
CA ASP A 724 20.17 -35.09 21.85
C ASP A 724 21.35 -34.62 22.74
N PHE A 725 21.96 -33.48 22.39
CA PHE A 725 23.02 -32.82 23.14
C PHE A 725 22.73 -31.33 23.28
N GLY A 726 23.01 -30.73 24.45
CA GLY A 726 22.95 -29.29 24.66
C GLY A 726 24.05 -28.54 23.90
N TYR A 727 23.82 -27.26 23.62
CA TYR A 727 24.83 -26.35 23.10
C TYR A 727 25.67 -25.79 24.25
N ASP A 728 26.96 -26.12 24.28
CA ASP A 728 27.89 -25.67 25.30
C ASP A 728 28.93 -24.71 24.71
N GLN A 729 29.13 -23.55 25.36
CA GLN A 729 30.16 -22.58 25.02
C GLN A 729 31.00 -22.25 26.25
N GLU A 730 32.31 -22.42 26.16
CA GLU A 730 33.26 -22.00 27.18
C GLU A 730 33.84 -20.62 26.85
N ILE A 731 33.87 -19.72 27.84
CA ILE A 731 34.58 -18.45 27.82
C ILE A 731 35.83 -18.63 28.68
N ALA A 732 36.99 -18.70 28.02
CA ALA A 732 38.28 -18.93 28.69
C ALA A 732 38.57 -17.88 29.76
N LYS A 733 38.29 -16.60 29.47
CA LYS A 733 38.43 -15.48 30.39
C LYS A 733 37.39 -14.38 30.07
N LEU A 734 36.66 -13.95 31.10
CA LEU A 734 35.71 -12.85 31.06
C LEU A 734 36.28 -11.71 31.93
N GLU A 735 36.74 -10.64 31.29
CA GLU A 735 37.40 -9.51 31.96
C GLU A 735 36.45 -8.75 32.90
N SER A 736 37.01 -7.96 33.82
CA SER A 736 36.23 -7.08 34.71
C SER A 736 35.31 -6.17 33.91
N ARG A 737 34.03 -6.06 34.30
CA ARG A 737 33.02 -5.23 33.61
C ARG A 737 32.77 -5.59 32.14
N GLN A 738 33.27 -6.73 31.66
CA GLN A 738 33.08 -7.16 30.27
C GLN A 738 31.72 -7.82 30.06
N THR A 739 31.13 -7.55 28.90
CA THR A 739 29.93 -8.23 28.39
C THR A 739 30.29 -9.00 27.11
N VAL A 740 29.80 -10.22 27.00
CA VAL A 740 30.03 -11.11 25.84
C VAL A 740 28.68 -11.62 25.34
N SER A 741 28.45 -11.54 24.02
CA SER A 741 27.27 -12.10 23.36
C SER A 741 27.59 -13.47 22.79
N ILE A 742 26.76 -14.47 23.13
CA ILE A 742 26.88 -15.86 22.67
C ILE A 742 25.70 -16.17 21.75
N PRO A 743 25.93 -16.57 20.48
CA PRO A 743 24.88 -17.05 19.60
C PRO A 743 24.32 -18.39 20.09
N LEU A 744 23.00 -18.59 19.99
CA LEU A 744 22.30 -19.81 20.39
C LEU A 744 22.07 -20.71 19.17
N ILE A 745 22.85 -21.78 19.03
CA ILE A 745 22.69 -22.78 17.96
C ILE A 745 21.90 -23.98 18.50
N ALA A 746 20.92 -24.48 17.76
CA ALA A 746 20.05 -25.58 18.20
C ALA A 746 20.21 -26.82 17.30
N THR A 747 20.87 -27.85 17.83
CA THR A 747 21.02 -29.16 17.17
C THR A 747 19.78 -30.02 17.42
N LEU A 748 18.74 -29.78 16.62
CA LEU A 748 17.44 -30.45 16.76
C LEU A 748 17.47 -31.88 16.18
N ASN A 749 16.89 -32.83 16.91
CA ASN A 749 16.66 -34.21 16.44
C ASN A 749 15.35 -34.32 15.64
N ASN A 750 15.14 -35.44 14.95
CA ASN A 750 13.99 -35.61 14.04
C ASN A 750 12.62 -35.61 14.73
N LYS A 751 12.53 -35.74 16.07
CA LYS A 751 11.26 -35.65 16.80
C LYS A 751 10.58 -34.30 16.63
N ILE A 752 11.34 -33.27 16.24
CA ILE A 752 10.79 -31.96 15.89
C ILE A 752 9.72 -32.05 14.77
N LEU A 753 9.84 -33.02 13.86
CA LEU A 753 8.88 -33.25 12.77
C LEU A 753 7.63 -34.03 13.21
N ASP A 754 7.60 -34.54 14.45
CA ASP A 754 6.41 -35.20 15.02
C ASP A 754 5.40 -34.17 15.56
N VAL A 755 5.80 -32.89 15.71
CA VAL A 755 4.95 -31.81 16.18
C VAL A 755 3.90 -31.46 15.12
N SER A 756 2.66 -31.90 15.31
CA SER A 756 1.54 -31.63 14.39
C SER A 756 0.75 -30.37 14.73
N GLU A 757 0.89 -29.84 15.94
CA GLU A 757 0.23 -28.63 16.42
C GLU A 757 1.22 -27.74 17.15
N ASP A 758 0.97 -26.43 17.15
CA ASP A 758 1.83 -25.45 17.81
C ASP A 758 1.99 -25.76 19.30
N THR A 759 3.21 -26.12 19.69
CA THR A 759 3.50 -26.65 21.02
C THR A 759 4.42 -25.70 21.79
N PRO A 760 4.01 -25.18 22.96
CA PRO A 760 4.90 -24.42 23.83
C PRO A 760 5.89 -25.35 24.52
N VAL A 761 7.18 -24.98 24.50
CA VAL A 761 8.26 -25.71 25.18
C VAL A 761 9.11 -24.76 26.00
N GLN A 762 9.88 -25.31 26.94
CA GLN A 762 10.81 -24.55 27.76
C GLN A 762 12.24 -24.75 27.26
N ALA A 763 12.92 -23.66 26.94
CA ALA A 763 14.35 -23.59 26.73
C ALA A 763 15.06 -23.43 28.07
N GLU A 764 15.99 -24.32 28.38
CA GLU A 764 16.81 -24.25 29.58
C GLU A 764 18.19 -23.67 29.24
N PHE A 765 18.61 -22.68 30.02
CA PHE A 765 19.92 -22.05 29.95
C PHE A 765 20.60 -22.20 31.30
N SER A 766 21.86 -22.61 31.32
CA SER A 766 22.67 -22.62 32.54
C SER A 766 24.01 -21.93 32.33
N LEU A 767 24.43 -21.19 33.35
CA LEU A 767 25.71 -20.51 33.41
C LEU A 767 26.48 -21.01 34.64
N THR A 768 27.65 -21.60 34.40
CA THR A 768 28.53 -22.11 35.45
C THR A 768 29.79 -21.26 35.52
N TYR A 769 30.14 -20.78 36.71
CA TYR A 769 31.37 -20.02 36.97
C TYR A 769 31.92 -20.34 38.36
N PHE A 770 33.19 -19.99 38.62
CA PHE A 770 33.85 -20.25 39.90
C PHE A 770 34.05 -18.95 40.68
N GLU A 771 33.66 -18.97 41.95
CA GLU A 771 33.87 -17.88 42.90
C GLU A 771 34.47 -18.49 44.18
N GLU A 772 35.62 -17.96 44.64
CA GLU A 772 36.38 -18.49 45.79
C GLU A 772 36.69 -20.01 45.71
N GLY A 773 36.85 -20.52 44.49
CA GLY A 773 37.11 -21.95 44.24
C GLY A 773 35.86 -22.85 44.29
N GLN A 774 34.68 -22.30 44.58
CA GLN A 774 33.41 -23.03 44.52
C GLN A 774 32.69 -22.79 43.19
N SER A 775 32.14 -23.86 42.60
CA SER A 775 31.31 -23.75 41.40
C SER A 775 29.94 -23.18 41.74
N LYS A 776 29.54 -22.11 41.07
CA LYS A 776 28.20 -21.53 41.09
C LYS A 776 27.51 -21.83 39.77
N VAL A 777 26.24 -22.24 39.84
CA VAL A 777 25.40 -22.51 38.67
C VAL A 777 24.17 -21.62 38.76
N LEU A 778 23.91 -20.88 37.69
CA LEU A 778 22.69 -20.10 37.50
C LEU A 778 21.88 -20.74 36.38
N THR A 779 20.61 -21.02 36.64
CA THR A 779 19.70 -21.57 35.64
C THR A 779 18.60 -20.57 35.33
N LEU A 780 18.29 -20.43 34.06
CA LEU A 780 17.21 -19.61 33.53
C LEU A 780 16.40 -20.46 32.55
N THR A 781 15.08 -20.38 32.62
CA THR A 781 14.20 -20.98 31.62
C THR A 781 13.46 -19.89 30.85
N LYS A 782 13.26 -20.11 29.55
CA LYS A 782 12.40 -19.25 28.72
C LYS A 782 11.40 -20.11 27.94
N PRO A 783 10.11 -19.74 27.92
CA PRO A 783 9.17 -20.37 27.02
C PRO A 783 9.49 -19.96 25.58
N LEU A 784 9.38 -20.91 24.66
CA LEU A 784 9.30 -20.64 23.22
C LEU A 784 8.24 -21.54 22.59
N ARG A 785 7.79 -21.17 21.40
CA ARG A 785 6.85 -22.00 20.64
C ARG A 785 7.60 -22.79 19.56
N ILE A 786 7.35 -24.09 19.52
CA ILE A 786 7.66 -24.92 18.36
C ILE A 786 6.38 -24.99 17.54
N TYR A 787 6.40 -24.40 16.36
CA TYR A 787 5.27 -24.43 15.44
C TYR A 787 5.14 -25.80 14.77
N SER A 788 3.92 -26.14 14.34
CA SER A 788 3.66 -27.41 13.66
C SER A 788 4.64 -27.67 12.50
N ARG A 789 4.84 -28.95 12.14
CA ARG A 789 5.66 -29.36 10.99
C ARG A 789 5.21 -28.79 9.65
N ASN A 790 3.96 -28.35 9.57
CA ASN A 790 3.40 -27.72 8.39
C ASN A 790 3.45 -26.19 8.45
N ALA A 791 3.82 -25.60 9.59
CA ALA A 791 3.88 -24.16 9.72
C ALA A 791 5.08 -23.59 8.97
N ILE A 792 4.84 -22.50 8.25
CA ILE A 792 5.85 -21.70 7.57
C ILE A 792 5.64 -20.23 7.90
N THR A 793 6.72 -19.44 7.85
CA THR A 793 6.64 -17.99 7.86
C THR A 793 7.29 -17.44 6.60
N TRP A 794 6.76 -16.32 6.10
CA TRP A 794 7.15 -15.73 4.82
C TRP A 794 8.18 -14.59 4.96
N ASP A 795 8.89 -14.51 6.11
CA ASP A 795 10.01 -13.57 6.34
C ASP A 795 11.11 -13.72 5.26
N ASN A 796 11.35 -14.95 4.83
CA ASN A 796 12.17 -15.31 3.69
C ASN A 796 11.41 -16.35 2.84
N PRO A 797 10.89 -15.96 1.67
CA PRO A 797 10.14 -16.87 0.79
C PRO A 797 10.90 -18.14 0.39
N GLN A 798 12.23 -18.14 0.43
CA GLN A 798 13.04 -19.33 0.14
C GLN A 798 12.82 -20.48 1.13
N ARG A 799 12.23 -20.23 2.32
CA ARG A 799 11.89 -21.27 3.30
C ARG A 799 10.96 -22.34 2.75
N ILE A 800 10.15 -22.01 1.73
CA ILE A 800 9.26 -22.96 1.07
C ILE A 800 10.03 -24.15 0.47
N ALA A 801 11.32 -23.98 0.16
CA ALA A 801 12.17 -25.03 -0.38
C ALA A 801 12.33 -26.24 0.56
N THR A 802 12.18 -26.03 1.87
CA THR A 802 12.17 -27.10 2.88
C THR A 802 11.05 -28.12 2.65
N PHE A 803 9.92 -27.68 2.09
CA PHE A 803 8.76 -28.51 1.79
C PHE A 803 8.87 -29.24 0.44
N ILE A 804 9.90 -28.92 -0.36
CA ILE A 804 10.15 -29.58 -1.64
C ILE A 804 10.96 -30.86 -1.36
N THR A 805 10.26 -31.99 -1.22
CA THR A 805 10.82 -33.26 -0.77
C THR A 805 10.80 -34.32 -1.90
N PRO A 806 11.64 -34.20 -2.95
CA PRO A 806 11.60 -35.09 -4.11
C PRO A 806 12.08 -36.52 -3.82
N LYS A 807 12.86 -36.71 -2.74
CA LYS A 807 13.38 -38.01 -2.29
C LYS A 807 12.44 -38.73 -1.33
N ASP A 808 11.28 -38.15 -1.06
CA ASP A 808 10.25 -38.75 -0.22
C ASP A 808 9.61 -39.96 -0.94
N PRO A 809 9.68 -41.20 -0.41
CA PRO A 809 9.27 -42.39 -1.15
C PRO A 809 7.88 -42.33 -1.82
N PRO A 810 6.78 -41.90 -1.17
CA PRO A 810 5.47 -41.84 -1.81
C PRO A 810 5.39 -40.84 -2.97
N VAL A 811 6.21 -39.79 -2.95
CA VAL A 811 6.27 -38.76 -4.00
C VAL A 811 7.16 -39.23 -5.15
N LEU A 812 8.33 -39.78 -4.81
CA LEU A 812 9.31 -40.30 -5.75
C LEU A 812 8.74 -41.47 -6.56
N GLU A 813 8.13 -42.43 -5.88
CA GLU A 813 7.55 -43.62 -6.50
C GLU A 813 6.40 -43.25 -7.44
N PHE A 814 5.48 -42.37 -6.99
CA PHE A 814 4.38 -41.88 -7.81
C PHE A 814 4.88 -41.18 -9.08
N ALA A 815 5.84 -40.26 -8.94
CA ALA A 815 6.39 -39.52 -10.09
C ALA A 815 7.10 -40.45 -11.09
N GLN A 816 7.93 -41.37 -10.60
CA GLN A 816 8.64 -42.33 -11.45
C GLN A 816 7.69 -43.28 -12.17
N GLU A 817 6.66 -43.78 -11.48
CA GLU A 817 5.69 -44.68 -12.08
C GLU A 817 4.78 -43.97 -13.09
N ALA A 818 4.35 -42.74 -12.79
CA ALA A 818 3.58 -41.91 -13.72
C ALA A 818 4.35 -41.63 -15.03
N LEU A 819 5.66 -41.34 -14.92
CA LEU A 819 6.52 -41.14 -16.09
C LEU A 819 6.82 -42.45 -16.84
N ARG A 820 6.92 -43.59 -16.15
CA ARG A 820 7.11 -44.91 -16.80
C ARG A 820 5.86 -45.37 -17.54
N ALA A 821 4.67 -45.04 -17.04
CA ALA A 821 3.39 -45.40 -17.66
C ALA A 821 3.04 -44.54 -18.89
N ALA A 822 3.86 -43.54 -19.22
CA ALA A 822 3.69 -42.68 -20.38
C ALA A 822 3.77 -43.46 -21.71
N PRO A 823 2.75 -43.41 -22.58
CA PRO A 823 2.82 -44.01 -23.90
C PRO A 823 3.85 -43.27 -24.77
N ARG A 824 4.87 -43.99 -25.26
CA ARG A 824 5.79 -43.48 -26.30
C ARG A 824 5.06 -43.41 -27.64
N LYS A 825 4.49 -42.26 -27.98
CA LYS A 825 3.86 -42.01 -29.29
C LYS A 825 4.80 -41.22 -30.18
N GLU A 826 4.86 -41.55 -31.48
CA GLU A 826 5.60 -40.80 -32.50
C GLU A 826 5.25 -39.29 -32.48
N SER A 827 3.99 -38.95 -32.16
CA SER A 827 3.54 -37.56 -32.04
C SER A 827 4.20 -36.76 -30.92
N ALA A 828 4.84 -37.40 -29.93
CA ALA A 828 5.54 -36.75 -28.84
C ALA A 828 7.04 -36.53 -29.12
N GLU A 829 7.62 -37.21 -30.12
CA GLU A 829 9.06 -37.16 -30.41
C GLU A 829 9.52 -35.78 -30.91
N ALA A 830 8.62 -35.00 -31.51
CA ALA A 830 8.91 -33.65 -31.99
C ALA A 830 8.63 -32.55 -30.93
N LEU A 831 8.14 -32.90 -29.74
CA LEU A 831 7.85 -31.97 -28.64
C LEU A 831 9.00 -31.94 -27.63
N ASN A 832 9.14 -30.83 -26.90
CA ASN A 832 10.14 -30.71 -25.85
C ASN A 832 9.93 -31.77 -24.75
N ALA A 833 10.98 -32.52 -24.41
CA ALA A 833 10.90 -33.65 -23.49
C ALA A 833 10.47 -33.25 -22.06
N ASN A 834 10.95 -32.10 -21.56
CA ASN A 834 10.57 -31.60 -20.23
C ASN A 834 9.12 -31.13 -20.20
N ALA A 835 8.63 -30.51 -21.28
CA ALA A 835 7.22 -30.16 -21.41
C ALA A 835 6.29 -31.39 -21.45
N VAL A 836 6.72 -32.45 -22.15
CA VAL A 836 6.01 -33.74 -22.17
C VAL A 836 6.00 -34.39 -20.79
N ASN A 837 7.15 -34.44 -20.09
CA ASN A 837 7.24 -34.97 -18.72
C ASN A 837 6.35 -34.20 -17.74
N ALA A 838 6.35 -32.86 -17.80
CA ALA A 838 5.48 -32.03 -16.98
C ALA A 838 3.99 -32.28 -17.27
N LEU A 839 3.61 -32.41 -18.55
CA LEU A 839 2.26 -32.76 -18.97
C LEU A 839 1.81 -34.13 -18.46
N HIS A 840 2.72 -35.12 -18.44
CA HIS A 840 2.42 -36.46 -17.90
C HIS A 840 2.13 -36.40 -16.40
N LEU A 841 2.98 -35.73 -15.62
CA LEU A 841 2.80 -35.57 -14.18
C LEU A 841 1.52 -34.78 -13.86
N TRP A 842 1.24 -33.71 -14.62
CA TRP A 842 0.02 -32.92 -14.52
C TRP A 842 -1.25 -33.76 -14.73
N ASN A 843 -1.27 -34.58 -15.79
CA ASN A 843 -2.40 -35.43 -16.11
C ASN A 843 -2.53 -36.60 -15.13
N ALA A 844 -1.43 -37.21 -14.70
CA ALA A 844 -1.45 -38.28 -13.69
C ALA A 844 -2.05 -37.78 -12.36
N LEU A 845 -1.67 -36.57 -11.90
CA LEU A 845 -2.26 -35.96 -10.70
C LEU A 845 -3.73 -35.58 -10.90
N SER A 846 -4.08 -35.05 -12.07
CA SER A 846 -5.45 -34.69 -12.42
C SER A 846 -6.38 -35.90 -12.40
N GLU A 847 -5.94 -37.04 -12.95
CA GLU A 847 -6.69 -38.29 -12.93
C GLU A 847 -6.63 -39.00 -11.58
N HIS A 848 -5.54 -38.82 -10.81
CA HIS A 848 -5.47 -39.31 -9.43
C HIS A 848 -6.52 -38.65 -8.53
N GLY A 849 -7.03 -37.49 -8.96
CA GLY A 849 -8.11 -36.74 -8.30
C GLY A 849 -7.62 -35.55 -7.49
N VAL A 850 -6.37 -35.12 -7.68
CA VAL A 850 -5.82 -33.94 -6.99
C VAL A 850 -6.53 -32.68 -7.48
N ARG A 851 -7.08 -31.88 -6.58
CA ARG A 851 -7.83 -30.64 -6.90
C ARG A 851 -7.37 -29.46 -6.04
N PHE A 852 -7.50 -28.26 -6.60
CA PHE A 852 -7.36 -27.04 -5.82
C PHE A 852 -8.53 -26.88 -4.84
N LEU A 853 -8.22 -26.54 -3.60
CA LEU A 853 -9.19 -26.25 -2.55
C LEU A 853 -8.96 -24.82 -2.04
N GLU A 854 -9.86 -23.92 -2.39
CA GLU A 854 -9.82 -22.54 -1.92
C GLU A 854 -10.32 -22.48 -0.47
N ASN A 855 -9.47 -21.98 0.45
CA ASN A 855 -9.84 -21.80 1.85
C ASN A 855 -10.31 -20.36 2.08
N PRO A 856 -11.55 -20.11 2.55
CA PRO A 856 -12.07 -18.75 2.75
C PRO A 856 -11.45 -17.99 3.94
N ASN A 857 -10.65 -18.63 4.80
CA ASN A 857 -10.22 -18.05 6.09
C ASN A 857 -8.71 -17.96 6.36
N SER A 858 -7.81 -18.20 5.40
CA SER A 858 -6.35 -17.92 5.56
C SER A 858 -5.54 -18.29 4.30
N PRO A 859 -4.30 -17.78 4.09
CA PRO A 859 -3.83 -16.44 4.46
C PRO A 859 -2.87 -15.80 3.45
N TYR A 860 -2.42 -16.41 2.35
CA TYR A 860 -1.27 -15.88 1.59
C TYR A 860 -1.41 -14.39 1.19
N ALA A 861 -2.58 -13.98 0.70
CA ALA A 861 -2.87 -12.57 0.37
C ALA A 861 -2.99 -11.63 1.59
N ALA A 862 -3.44 -12.12 2.75
CA ALA A 862 -3.61 -11.32 3.97
C ALA A 862 -2.31 -11.24 4.81
N VAL A 863 -1.44 -12.24 4.69
CA VAL A 863 -0.21 -12.44 5.46
C VAL A 863 1.03 -11.92 4.72
N SER A 864 1.00 -11.86 3.38
CA SER A 864 2.00 -11.15 2.58
C SER A 864 1.96 -9.62 2.77
N GLU A 865 0.90 -9.07 3.38
CA GLU A 865 0.67 -7.63 3.52
C GLU A 865 0.83 -7.10 4.97
N ASP A 866 0.91 -7.97 5.99
CA ASP A 866 1.11 -7.61 7.41
C ASP A 866 2.38 -8.26 8.01
N PRO A 867 3.47 -7.50 8.25
CA PRO A 867 4.72 -8.02 8.82
C PRO A 867 4.63 -8.46 10.28
N ASN A 868 3.53 -8.17 10.99
CA ASN A 868 3.47 -8.29 12.45
C ASN A 868 3.00 -9.66 12.98
N TYR A 869 2.93 -10.72 12.17
CA TYR A 869 3.09 -12.16 12.51
C TYR A 869 2.33 -13.04 11.49
N PRO A 870 2.99 -13.52 10.42
CA PRO A 870 2.36 -14.33 9.38
C PRO A 870 2.82 -15.79 9.50
N VAL A 871 2.11 -16.61 10.28
CA VAL A 871 2.30 -18.07 10.27
C VAL A 871 1.27 -18.67 9.32
N ASP A 872 1.75 -19.24 8.23
CA ASP A 872 0.98 -19.96 7.23
C ASP A 872 1.19 -21.48 7.40
N ASN A 873 0.43 -22.30 6.67
CA ASN A 873 0.47 -23.76 6.77
C ASN A 873 0.59 -24.39 5.38
N THR A 874 1.74 -25.00 5.11
CA THR A 874 2.03 -25.75 3.88
C THR A 874 2.09 -27.25 4.17
N GLN A 875 1.32 -28.02 3.41
CA GLN A 875 1.31 -29.47 3.42
C GLN A 875 2.58 -30.02 2.79
N PHE A 876 3.14 -31.08 3.37
CA PHE A 876 4.19 -31.81 2.67
C PHE A 876 3.60 -32.50 1.43
N PRO A 877 4.36 -32.64 0.32
CA PRO A 877 3.89 -33.26 -0.92
C PRO A 877 3.15 -34.60 -0.73
N ARG A 878 3.65 -35.49 0.15
CA ARG A 878 2.97 -36.76 0.47
C ARG A 878 1.58 -36.58 1.10
N GLU A 879 1.37 -35.51 1.87
CA GLU A 879 0.10 -35.19 2.51
C GLU A 879 -0.90 -34.64 1.48
N THR A 880 -0.46 -33.72 0.62
CA THR A 880 -1.26 -33.23 -0.52
C THR A 880 -1.67 -34.38 -1.45
N LEU A 881 -0.74 -35.28 -1.76
CA LEU A 881 -0.99 -36.46 -2.58
C LEU A 881 -2.01 -37.41 -1.91
N LYS A 882 -1.88 -37.63 -0.60
CA LYS A 882 -2.80 -38.47 0.19
C LYS A 882 -4.20 -37.87 0.29
N ARG A 883 -4.30 -36.56 0.55
CA ARG A 883 -5.58 -35.83 0.69
C ARG A 883 -6.23 -35.50 -0.64
N LYS A 884 -5.47 -35.57 -1.74
CA LYS A 884 -5.91 -35.22 -3.10
C LYS A 884 -6.44 -33.78 -3.21
N SER A 885 -5.98 -32.90 -2.32
CA SER A 885 -6.38 -31.50 -2.32
C SER A 885 -5.37 -30.64 -1.57
N GLY A 886 -5.25 -29.38 -1.99
CA GLY A 886 -4.35 -28.41 -1.38
C GLY A 886 -4.60 -26.98 -1.87
N GLN A 887 -4.02 -26.03 -1.16
CA GLN A 887 -3.98 -24.61 -1.51
C GLN A 887 -2.85 -24.33 -2.54
N CYS A 888 -2.60 -23.05 -2.86
CA CYS A 888 -1.65 -22.67 -3.90
C CYS A 888 -0.20 -23.12 -3.62
N ASP A 889 0.25 -23.03 -2.38
CA ASP A 889 1.55 -23.46 -1.87
C ASP A 889 1.66 -25.00 -1.79
N ASP A 890 0.61 -25.67 -1.30
CA ASP A 890 0.54 -27.14 -1.25
C ASP A 890 0.69 -27.79 -2.63
N LEU A 891 -0.02 -27.25 -3.62
CA LEU A 891 0.02 -27.76 -5.00
C LEU A 891 1.33 -27.43 -5.68
N THR A 892 1.87 -26.24 -5.44
CA THR A 892 3.17 -25.82 -5.97
C THR A 892 4.29 -26.70 -5.44
N THR A 893 4.36 -26.93 -4.12
CA THR A 893 5.38 -27.80 -3.52
C THR A 893 5.27 -29.25 -3.98
N LEU A 894 4.06 -29.79 -4.16
CA LEU A 894 3.84 -31.13 -4.73
C LEU A 894 4.36 -31.23 -6.17
N LEU A 895 3.92 -30.33 -7.06
CA LEU A 895 4.29 -30.37 -8.49
C LEU A 895 5.80 -30.18 -8.69
N VAL A 896 6.40 -29.22 -7.99
CA VAL A 896 7.85 -28.95 -8.04
C VAL A 896 8.65 -30.14 -7.49
N SER A 897 8.20 -30.79 -6.41
CA SER A 897 8.85 -32.00 -5.89
C SER A 897 8.80 -33.16 -6.89
N MET A 898 7.69 -33.31 -7.60
CA MET A 898 7.53 -34.37 -8.60
C MET A 898 8.33 -34.10 -9.87
N LEU A 899 8.43 -32.84 -10.31
CA LEU A 899 9.30 -32.44 -11.42
C LEU A 899 10.76 -32.72 -11.09
N ASP A 900 11.25 -32.33 -9.90
CA ASP A 900 12.63 -32.60 -9.50
C ASP A 900 12.90 -34.11 -9.32
N ALA A 901 11.93 -34.89 -8.80
CA ALA A 901 11.98 -36.36 -8.79
C ALA A 901 12.06 -36.97 -10.20
N GLY A 902 11.41 -36.33 -11.17
CA GLY A 902 11.49 -36.61 -12.61
C GLY A 902 12.73 -36.04 -13.30
N LYS A 903 13.64 -35.41 -12.56
CA LYS A 903 14.86 -34.72 -13.03
C LYS A 903 14.62 -33.48 -13.92
N VAL A 904 13.45 -32.87 -13.84
CA VAL A 904 13.14 -31.61 -14.52
C VAL A 904 13.43 -30.44 -13.58
N ARG A 905 14.37 -29.56 -13.95
CA ARG A 905 14.72 -28.38 -13.14
C ARG A 905 13.53 -27.41 -13.11
N SER A 906 13.23 -26.91 -11.92
CA SER A 906 12.10 -26.00 -11.68
C SER A 906 12.46 -24.88 -10.72
N GLN A 907 11.71 -23.79 -10.82
CA GLN A 907 11.82 -22.59 -9.99
C GLN A 907 10.42 -22.12 -9.57
N ILE A 908 10.31 -21.43 -8.45
CA ILE A 908 9.04 -20.85 -7.98
C ILE A 908 8.96 -19.37 -8.37
N LEU A 909 7.77 -18.96 -8.78
CA LEU A 909 7.41 -17.58 -9.09
C LEU A 909 6.51 -17.04 -7.98
N ASP A 910 7.05 -16.13 -7.18
CA ASP A 910 6.36 -15.46 -6.07
C ASP A 910 5.84 -14.09 -6.51
N TYR A 911 4.52 -13.90 -6.42
CA TYR A 911 3.78 -12.68 -6.69
C TYR A 911 3.09 -12.18 -5.42
N PRO A 912 2.75 -10.87 -5.31
CA PRO A 912 1.93 -10.39 -4.20
C PRO A 912 0.59 -11.14 -4.15
N GLY A 913 0.35 -11.87 -3.07
CA GLY A 913 -0.89 -12.60 -2.84
C GLY A 913 -1.10 -13.87 -3.70
N HIS A 914 -0.12 -14.33 -4.48
CA HIS A 914 -0.21 -15.60 -5.22
C HIS A 914 1.15 -16.25 -5.56
N MET A 915 1.21 -17.57 -5.77
CA MET A 915 2.41 -18.29 -6.23
C MET A 915 2.16 -19.19 -7.44
N ALA A 916 3.16 -19.31 -8.31
CA ALA A 916 3.21 -20.29 -9.39
C ALA A 916 4.61 -20.92 -9.47
N PHE A 917 4.85 -21.78 -10.45
CA PHE A 917 6.20 -22.31 -10.72
C PHE A 917 6.51 -22.26 -12.22
N MET A 918 7.77 -22.47 -12.57
CA MET A 918 8.20 -22.69 -13.94
C MET A 918 9.22 -23.82 -14.01
N PHE A 919 9.33 -24.46 -15.16
CA PHE A 919 10.32 -25.51 -15.40
C PHE A 919 11.12 -25.25 -16.68
N GLU A 920 12.36 -25.74 -16.69
CA GLU A 920 13.33 -25.48 -17.75
C GLU A 920 13.05 -26.35 -18.98
N THR A 921 13.11 -25.74 -20.17
CA THR A 921 13.00 -26.47 -21.44
C THR A 921 14.33 -27.07 -21.90
N GLU A 922 15.45 -26.62 -21.33
CA GLU A 922 16.83 -26.88 -21.75
C GLU A 922 17.19 -26.28 -23.13
N ALA A 923 16.31 -25.46 -23.70
CA ALA A 923 16.55 -24.75 -24.95
C ALA A 923 16.97 -23.29 -24.68
N ASP A 924 17.98 -22.82 -25.42
CA ASP A 924 18.40 -21.43 -25.48
C ASP A 924 17.82 -20.68 -26.70
N ASP A 925 17.26 -21.41 -27.68
CA ASP A 925 16.47 -20.87 -28.80
C ASP A 925 14.97 -21.23 -28.68
N VAL A 926 14.11 -20.30 -29.10
CA VAL A 926 12.65 -20.45 -28.99
C VAL A 926 12.10 -21.54 -29.91
N ALA A 927 12.79 -21.83 -31.03
CA ALA A 927 12.41 -22.90 -31.94
C ALA A 927 12.66 -24.28 -31.33
N ASP A 928 13.75 -24.43 -30.58
CA ASP A 928 14.10 -25.65 -29.84
C ASP A 928 13.20 -25.87 -28.62
N ALA A 929 12.77 -24.78 -27.96
CA ALA A 929 11.73 -24.86 -26.93
C ALA A 929 10.39 -25.36 -27.51
N GLY A 930 10.13 -25.10 -28.80
CA GLY A 930 9.01 -25.65 -29.55
C GLY A 930 7.63 -25.17 -29.08
N MET A 931 7.59 -24.06 -28.34
CA MET A 931 6.38 -23.44 -27.79
C MET A 931 6.33 -21.96 -28.17
N ALA A 932 5.14 -21.38 -28.20
CA ALA A 932 4.99 -19.96 -28.53
C ALA A 932 5.74 -19.09 -27.51
N GLU A 933 6.42 -18.04 -27.99
CA GLU A 933 7.21 -17.14 -27.12
C GLU A 933 6.35 -16.51 -26.01
N GLU A 934 5.07 -16.27 -26.27
CA GLU A 934 4.10 -15.79 -25.29
C GLU A 934 3.73 -16.79 -24.19
N ASP A 935 4.07 -18.07 -24.34
CA ASP A 935 3.90 -19.11 -23.34
C ASP A 935 5.23 -19.44 -22.62
N LEU A 936 6.29 -18.69 -22.91
CA LEU A 936 7.64 -18.91 -22.38
C LEU A 936 8.18 -17.69 -21.62
N ILE A 937 9.16 -17.95 -20.76
CA ILE A 937 9.96 -16.94 -20.04
C ILE A 937 11.43 -17.20 -20.37
N PHE A 938 12.13 -16.19 -20.90
CA PHE A 938 13.59 -16.26 -21.07
C PHE A 938 14.27 -15.87 -19.74
N HIS A 939 14.95 -16.81 -19.10
CA HIS A 939 15.58 -16.62 -17.79
C HIS A 939 16.82 -17.52 -17.64
N ASP A 940 17.89 -17.01 -17.01
CA ASP A 940 19.15 -17.73 -16.77
C ASP A 940 19.79 -18.34 -18.04
N GLY A 941 19.63 -17.65 -19.19
CA GLY A 941 20.20 -18.08 -20.48
C GLY A 941 19.40 -19.14 -21.24
N GLY A 942 18.20 -19.52 -20.75
CA GLY A 942 17.33 -20.48 -21.42
C GLY A 942 15.84 -20.14 -21.33
N TYR A 943 15.01 -20.92 -22.01
CA TYR A 943 13.56 -20.79 -22.00
C TYR A 943 12.91 -21.67 -20.92
N TRP A 944 11.96 -21.09 -20.20
CA TRP A 944 11.21 -21.72 -19.12
C TRP A 944 9.70 -21.68 -19.40
N VAL A 945 9.00 -22.73 -19.01
CA VAL A 945 7.54 -22.82 -19.12
C VAL A 945 6.92 -22.53 -17.75
N PRO A 946 6.24 -21.38 -17.55
CA PRO A 946 5.51 -21.11 -16.33
C PRO A 946 4.19 -21.88 -16.27
N VAL A 947 3.77 -22.30 -15.07
CA VAL A 947 2.56 -23.11 -14.84
C VAL A 947 1.83 -22.66 -13.58
N GLU A 948 0.54 -22.41 -13.71
CA GLU A 948 -0.37 -22.09 -12.61
C GLU A 948 -0.84 -23.37 -11.89
N ALA A 949 -0.25 -23.68 -10.73
CA ALA A 949 -0.55 -24.90 -9.98
C ALA A 949 -2.03 -25.01 -9.57
N THR A 950 -2.71 -23.90 -9.29
CA THR A 950 -4.12 -23.89 -8.86
C THR A 950 -5.09 -24.36 -9.94
N LEU A 951 -4.66 -24.42 -11.20
CA LEU A 951 -5.48 -24.93 -12.29
C LEU A 951 -5.39 -26.46 -12.45
N ILE A 952 -4.82 -27.19 -11.49
CA ILE A 952 -4.76 -28.66 -11.52
C ILE A 952 -6.14 -29.27 -11.79
N GLY A 953 -6.21 -30.19 -12.77
CA GLY A 953 -7.46 -30.73 -13.29
C GLY A 953 -8.02 -30.02 -14.52
N LYS A 954 -7.51 -28.84 -14.90
CA LYS A 954 -7.77 -28.15 -16.18
C LYS A 954 -6.75 -28.56 -17.26
N PRO A 955 -6.96 -28.19 -18.55
CA PRO A 955 -5.97 -28.42 -19.59
C PRO A 955 -4.63 -27.75 -19.26
N PHE A 956 -3.51 -28.42 -19.50
CA PHE A 956 -2.18 -27.92 -19.15
C PHE A 956 -1.86 -26.56 -19.79
N THR A 957 -2.26 -26.36 -21.04
CA THR A 957 -2.04 -25.10 -21.78
C THR A 957 -2.78 -23.91 -21.18
N GLU A 958 -3.91 -24.13 -20.49
CA GLU A 958 -4.62 -23.06 -19.76
C GLU A 958 -3.80 -22.58 -18.56
N ALA A 959 -3.18 -23.53 -17.84
CA ALA A 959 -2.29 -23.23 -16.72
C ALA A 959 -1.05 -22.45 -17.15
N VAL A 960 -0.48 -22.79 -18.32
CA VAL A 960 0.68 -22.09 -18.88
C VAL A 960 0.35 -20.65 -19.27
N ARG A 961 -0.76 -20.43 -19.98
CA ARG A 961 -1.18 -19.09 -20.41
C ARG A 961 -1.47 -18.16 -19.24
N LYS A 962 -2.16 -18.66 -18.21
CA LYS A 962 -2.49 -17.86 -17.02
C LYS A 962 -1.22 -17.45 -16.28
N ALA A 963 -0.28 -18.37 -16.08
CA ALA A 963 0.98 -18.07 -15.41
C ALA A 963 1.87 -17.13 -16.24
N SER A 964 1.94 -17.32 -17.56
CA SER A 964 2.69 -16.43 -18.47
C SER A 964 2.15 -14.99 -18.45
N TYR A 965 0.83 -14.83 -18.44
CA TYR A 965 0.19 -13.53 -18.32
C TYR A 965 0.47 -12.87 -16.97
N ALA A 966 0.33 -13.61 -15.86
CA ALA A 966 0.60 -13.13 -14.51
C ALA A 966 2.06 -12.68 -14.36
N PHE A 967 3.01 -13.50 -14.84
CA PHE A 967 4.42 -13.18 -14.83
C PHE A 967 4.71 -11.88 -15.55
N ARG A 968 4.28 -11.72 -16.81
CA ARG A 968 4.53 -10.48 -17.57
C ARG A 968 3.93 -9.24 -16.89
N THR A 969 2.72 -9.38 -16.36
CA THR A 969 1.98 -8.28 -15.72
C THR A 969 2.66 -7.80 -14.44
N GLU A 970 3.07 -8.72 -13.57
CA GLU A 970 3.69 -8.36 -12.29
C GLU A 970 5.19 -8.09 -12.42
N HIS A 971 5.88 -8.72 -13.38
CA HIS A 971 7.30 -8.48 -13.65
C HIS A 971 7.52 -7.05 -14.16
N ALA A 972 6.64 -6.55 -15.03
CA ALA A 972 6.67 -5.16 -15.48
C ALA A 972 6.53 -4.13 -14.32
N LYS A 973 5.93 -4.55 -13.20
CA LYS A 973 5.77 -3.73 -11.98
C LYS A 973 6.94 -3.90 -10.99
N GLY A 974 7.93 -4.75 -11.28
CA GLY A 974 9.03 -5.08 -10.38
C GLY A 974 8.60 -5.89 -9.15
N LYS A 975 7.50 -6.65 -9.25
CA LYS A 975 6.86 -7.33 -8.11
C LYS A 975 7.05 -8.85 -8.09
N VAL A 976 7.79 -9.43 -9.04
CA VAL A 976 8.03 -10.87 -9.12
C VAL A 976 9.35 -11.22 -8.44
N LYS A 977 9.32 -12.22 -7.54
CA LYS A 977 10.53 -12.86 -7.01
C LYS A 977 10.63 -14.27 -7.59
N ILE A 978 11.79 -14.59 -8.14
CA ILE A 978 12.11 -15.92 -8.66
C ILE A 978 12.94 -16.66 -7.62
N ILE A 979 12.48 -17.82 -7.21
CA ILE A 979 13.13 -18.67 -6.20
C ILE A 979 13.73 -19.88 -6.93
N ASP A 980 15.06 -19.89 -7.07
CA ASP A 980 15.77 -21.09 -7.53
C ASP A 980 15.83 -22.12 -6.40
N ILE A 981 15.21 -23.28 -6.62
CA ILE A 981 15.04 -24.31 -5.61
C ILE A 981 16.37 -24.91 -5.16
N ARG A 982 17.29 -25.16 -6.11
CA ARG A 982 18.57 -25.80 -5.79
C ARG A 982 19.46 -24.86 -4.99
N ARG A 983 19.43 -23.56 -5.33
CA ARG A 983 20.12 -22.54 -4.57
C ARG A 983 19.49 -22.33 -3.19
N ALA A 984 18.16 -22.33 -3.11
CA ALA A 984 17.44 -22.19 -1.83
C ALA A 984 17.79 -23.33 -0.86
N TRP A 985 17.99 -24.56 -1.35
CA TRP A 985 18.40 -25.71 -0.52
C TRP A 985 19.78 -25.57 0.13
N GLU A 986 20.67 -24.70 -0.35
CA GLU A 986 21.94 -24.41 0.33
C GLU A 986 21.71 -23.82 1.73
N SER A 987 20.59 -23.09 1.91
CA SER A 987 20.19 -22.49 3.17
C SER A 987 19.03 -23.24 3.84
N PHE A 988 18.04 -23.67 3.07
CA PHE A 988 16.80 -24.30 3.54
C PHE A 988 16.68 -25.72 2.97
N GLU A 989 17.51 -26.62 3.51
CA GLU A 989 17.57 -28.02 3.08
C GLU A 989 16.20 -28.72 3.22
N PRO A 990 15.82 -29.63 2.30
CA PRO A 990 14.57 -30.38 2.39
C PRO A 990 14.40 -31.11 3.71
N ALA A 991 13.18 -31.11 4.25
CA ALA A 991 12.84 -31.89 5.43
C ALA A 991 13.03 -33.39 5.16
N THR A 992 13.66 -34.10 6.10
CA THR A 992 13.80 -35.55 6.04
C THR A 992 12.69 -36.19 6.87
N LEU A 993 11.53 -36.35 6.22
CA LEU A 993 10.34 -36.88 6.87
C LEU A 993 10.53 -38.33 7.34
N PRO A 994 9.92 -38.73 8.48
CA PRO A 994 9.92 -40.12 8.93
C PRO A 994 9.39 -41.08 7.86
N ALA A 995 9.81 -42.35 7.95
CA ALA A 995 9.36 -43.40 7.04
C ALA A 995 7.82 -43.51 7.05
N SER A 996 7.21 -43.54 5.86
CA SER A 996 5.76 -43.71 5.67
C SER A 996 5.46 -45.17 5.39
N SER A 997 4.42 -45.73 6.02
CA SER A 997 3.85 -47.04 5.65
C SER A 997 2.82 -46.95 4.51
N TRP A 998 2.53 -45.72 4.04
CA TRP A 998 1.58 -45.44 2.97
C TRP A 998 2.32 -45.13 1.66
N SER A 999 1.92 -45.76 0.55
CA SER A 999 2.34 -45.44 -0.83
C SER A 999 1.19 -44.83 -1.63
N ALA A 1000 1.52 -44.16 -2.73
CA ALA A 1000 0.57 -43.61 -3.68
C ALA A 1000 0.83 -44.22 -5.06
N ASP A 1001 -0.14 -44.97 -5.58
CA ASP A 1001 -0.06 -45.50 -6.94
C ASP A 1001 -0.70 -44.50 -7.92
N PRO A 1002 -0.04 -44.14 -9.04
CA PRO A 1002 -0.66 -43.35 -10.08
C PRO A 1002 -1.81 -44.12 -10.75
N PRO A 1003 -2.86 -43.43 -11.22
CA PRO A 1003 -3.98 -44.08 -11.89
C PRO A 1003 -3.51 -44.83 -13.15
N LYS A 1004 -3.89 -46.11 -13.26
CA LYS A 1004 -3.61 -46.96 -14.42
C LYS A 1004 -4.91 -47.15 -15.22
N GLY A 1005 -4.94 -46.73 -16.49
CA GLY A 1005 -6.08 -46.98 -17.39
C GLY A 1005 -6.27 -45.93 -18.49
N ASP A 1006 -7.25 -46.20 -19.37
CA ASP A 1006 -7.55 -45.48 -20.61
C ASP A 1006 -7.83 -43.97 -20.43
N GLY A 1007 -8.25 -43.54 -19.22
CA GLY A 1007 -8.57 -42.14 -18.92
C GLY A 1007 -7.35 -41.20 -19.02
N VAL A 1008 -6.23 -41.60 -18.41
CA VAL A 1008 -4.96 -40.86 -18.48
C VAL A 1008 -4.46 -40.81 -19.92
N GLU A 1009 -4.48 -41.96 -20.61
CA GLU A 1009 -4.00 -42.06 -21.99
C GLU A 1009 -4.84 -41.24 -22.96
N LYS A 1010 -6.17 -41.24 -22.82
CA LYS A 1010 -7.08 -40.46 -23.66
C LYS A 1010 -6.85 -38.96 -23.51
N ARG A 1011 -6.78 -38.47 -22.26
CA ARG A 1011 -6.56 -37.05 -21.97
C ARG A 1011 -5.19 -36.59 -22.46
N LEU A 1012 -4.16 -37.36 -22.15
CA LEU A 1012 -2.80 -37.11 -22.61
C LEU A 1012 -2.72 -37.07 -24.14
N SER A 1013 -3.36 -38.00 -24.85
CA SER A 1013 -3.35 -38.04 -26.32
C SER A 1013 -3.98 -36.79 -26.94
N GLN A 1014 -5.06 -36.28 -26.33
CA GLN A 1014 -5.70 -35.04 -26.76
C GLN A 1014 -4.79 -33.82 -26.52
N GLU A 1015 -4.18 -33.73 -25.34
CA GLU A 1015 -3.29 -32.60 -25.00
C GLU A 1015 -1.98 -32.62 -25.80
N LEU A 1016 -1.39 -33.80 -26.06
CA LEU A 1016 -0.22 -33.95 -26.96
C LEU A 1016 -0.53 -33.54 -28.39
N SER A 1017 -1.71 -33.91 -28.91
CA SER A 1017 -2.16 -33.49 -30.25
C SER A 1017 -2.33 -31.97 -30.31
N ALA A 1018 -2.95 -31.37 -29.29
CA ALA A 1018 -3.12 -29.92 -29.20
C ALA A 1018 -1.76 -29.18 -29.13
N LEU A 1019 -0.82 -29.68 -28.33
CA LEU A 1019 0.55 -29.14 -28.24
C LEU A 1019 1.29 -29.27 -29.58
N SER A 1020 1.16 -30.40 -30.27
CA SER A 1020 1.78 -30.62 -31.59
C SER A 1020 1.25 -29.64 -32.64
N GLN A 1021 -0.08 -29.41 -32.66
CA GLN A 1021 -0.70 -28.43 -33.54
C GLN A 1021 -0.27 -26.99 -33.21
N ALA A 1022 -0.18 -26.65 -31.92
CA ALA A 1022 0.28 -25.34 -31.47
C ALA A 1022 1.75 -25.09 -31.84
N ARG A 1023 2.63 -26.08 -31.63
CA ARG A 1023 4.03 -26.05 -32.05
C ARG A 1023 4.15 -25.82 -33.55
N TYR A 1024 3.42 -26.60 -34.35
CA TYR A 1024 3.43 -26.46 -35.81
C TYR A 1024 3.04 -25.04 -36.25
N ALA A 1025 1.92 -24.51 -35.73
CA ALA A 1025 1.45 -23.17 -36.07
C ALA A 1025 2.46 -22.08 -35.69
N PHE A 1026 3.07 -22.21 -34.51
CA PHE A 1026 4.10 -21.29 -34.03
C PHE A 1026 5.37 -21.34 -34.89
N LEU A 1027 5.99 -22.50 -35.03
CA LEU A 1027 7.26 -22.65 -35.75
C LEU A 1027 7.12 -22.29 -37.22
N LYS A 1028 5.99 -22.62 -37.85
CA LYS A 1028 5.72 -22.24 -39.23
C LYS A 1028 5.75 -20.72 -39.39
N LYS A 1029 5.02 -20.01 -38.52
CA LYS A 1029 5.01 -18.54 -38.51
C LYS A 1029 6.41 -17.97 -38.21
N HIS A 1030 7.14 -18.59 -37.28
CA HIS A 1030 8.49 -18.19 -36.90
C HIS A 1030 9.48 -18.29 -38.08
N TYR A 1031 9.54 -19.45 -38.76
CA TYR A 1031 10.41 -19.66 -39.91
C TYR A 1031 9.99 -18.83 -41.13
N GLU A 1032 8.68 -18.68 -41.40
CA GLU A 1032 8.19 -17.81 -42.47
C GLU A 1032 8.58 -16.34 -42.25
N ALA A 1033 8.56 -15.87 -41.00
CA ALA A 1033 9.02 -14.53 -40.65
C ALA A 1033 10.53 -14.36 -40.89
N LYS A 1034 11.36 -15.31 -40.42
CA LYS A 1034 12.81 -15.32 -40.68
C LYS A 1034 13.13 -15.32 -42.18
N LEU A 1035 12.42 -16.13 -42.99
CA LEU A 1035 12.60 -16.17 -44.44
C LEU A 1035 12.09 -14.93 -45.17
N LYS A 1036 11.16 -14.18 -44.58
CA LYS A 1036 10.73 -12.87 -45.12
C LYS A 1036 11.79 -11.81 -44.89
N GLU A 1037 12.50 -11.87 -43.76
CA GLU A 1037 13.61 -10.97 -43.44
C GLU A 1037 14.87 -11.31 -44.23
N ASN A 1038 15.18 -12.61 -44.36
CA ASN A 1038 16.29 -13.11 -45.18
C ASN A 1038 15.83 -14.28 -46.06
N SER A 1039 15.44 -13.96 -47.29
CA SER A 1039 14.99 -14.98 -48.26
C SER A 1039 16.11 -15.90 -48.77
N GLY A 1040 17.38 -15.57 -48.48
CA GLY A 1040 18.56 -16.38 -48.78
C GLY A 1040 18.95 -17.37 -47.69
N ASP A 1041 18.26 -17.38 -46.55
CA ASP A 1041 18.53 -18.33 -45.45
C ASP A 1041 18.08 -19.74 -45.84
N LEU A 1042 19.05 -20.56 -46.25
CA LEU A 1042 18.80 -21.93 -46.72
C LEU A 1042 18.48 -22.87 -45.55
N ASP A 1043 19.11 -22.69 -44.39
CA ASP A 1043 18.94 -23.56 -43.22
C ASP A 1043 17.53 -23.42 -42.65
N THR A 1044 17.05 -22.17 -42.45
CA THR A 1044 15.65 -21.93 -42.03
C THR A 1044 14.64 -22.51 -43.03
N ARG A 1045 14.97 -22.53 -44.34
CA ARG A 1045 14.11 -23.14 -45.36
C ARG A 1045 14.11 -24.67 -45.30
N ILE A 1046 15.23 -25.29 -44.92
CA ILE A 1046 15.31 -26.73 -44.64
C ILE A 1046 14.47 -27.05 -43.40
N ASP A 1047 14.60 -26.29 -42.32
CA ASP A 1047 13.85 -26.49 -41.08
C ASP A 1047 12.34 -26.37 -41.28
N LEU A 1048 11.89 -25.41 -42.10
CA LEU A 1048 10.49 -25.30 -42.50
C LEU A 1048 10.01 -26.51 -43.33
N GLY A 1049 10.87 -27.06 -44.20
CA GLY A 1049 10.57 -28.29 -44.93
C GLY A 1049 10.44 -29.51 -44.01
N ILE A 1050 11.32 -29.63 -43.02
CA ILE A 1050 11.25 -30.68 -41.99
C ILE A 1050 9.96 -30.54 -41.17
N LEU A 1051 9.59 -29.31 -40.79
CA LEU A 1051 8.35 -29.04 -40.06
C LEU A 1051 7.09 -29.42 -40.85
N GLU A 1052 7.03 -29.09 -42.14
CA GLU A 1052 5.90 -29.49 -43.02
C GLU A 1052 5.81 -31.02 -43.16
N HIS A 1053 6.95 -31.71 -43.23
CA HIS A 1053 6.97 -33.18 -43.22
C HIS A 1053 6.44 -33.75 -41.91
N GLN A 1054 6.90 -33.25 -40.76
CA GLN A 1054 6.42 -33.64 -39.42
C GLN A 1054 4.90 -33.41 -39.26
N ALA A 1055 4.34 -32.41 -39.95
CA ALA A 1055 2.90 -32.13 -39.96
C ALA A 1055 2.10 -32.98 -40.97
N GLY A 1056 2.73 -33.97 -41.61
CA GLY A 1056 2.10 -34.87 -42.58
C GLY A 1056 1.90 -34.24 -43.96
N ARG A 1057 2.72 -33.26 -44.36
CA ARG A 1057 2.62 -32.53 -45.63
C ARG A 1057 3.88 -32.74 -46.50
N PRO A 1058 4.11 -33.95 -47.00
CA PRO A 1058 5.33 -34.30 -47.73
C PRO A 1058 5.51 -33.51 -49.03
N ASP A 1059 4.43 -33.13 -49.71
CA ASP A 1059 4.50 -32.33 -50.95
C ASP A 1059 5.04 -30.92 -50.67
N ALA A 1060 4.52 -30.27 -49.63
CA ALA A 1060 4.99 -28.95 -49.20
C ALA A 1060 6.45 -29.02 -48.73
N ALA A 1061 6.82 -30.05 -47.97
CA ALA A 1061 8.21 -30.30 -47.58
C ALA A 1061 9.13 -30.44 -48.81
N GLY A 1062 8.71 -31.22 -49.81
CA GLY A 1062 9.43 -31.43 -51.06
C GLY A 1062 9.65 -30.13 -51.85
N GLU A 1063 8.68 -29.22 -51.87
CA GLU A 1063 8.84 -27.90 -52.48
C GLU A 1063 9.93 -27.06 -51.78
N HIS A 1064 9.96 -27.07 -50.45
CA HIS A 1064 10.96 -26.33 -49.67
C HIS A 1064 12.38 -26.84 -49.94
N PHE A 1065 12.60 -28.16 -49.90
CA PHE A 1065 13.90 -28.75 -50.22
C PHE A 1065 14.31 -28.51 -51.67
N SER A 1066 13.37 -28.59 -52.62
CA SER A 1066 13.64 -28.30 -54.03
C SER A 1066 14.07 -26.85 -54.25
N LYS A 1067 13.45 -25.89 -53.56
CA LYS A 1067 13.82 -24.46 -53.62
C LYS A 1067 15.23 -24.21 -53.07
N VAL A 1068 15.67 -24.97 -52.06
CA VAL A 1068 17.06 -24.93 -51.56
C VAL A 1068 18.02 -25.38 -52.67
N LEU A 1069 17.71 -26.49 -53.36
CA LEU A 1069 18.56 -27.03 -54.44
C LEU A 1069 18.64 -26.16 -55.70
N VAL A 1070 17.68 -25.26 -55.92
CA VAL A 1070 17.80 -24.23 -56.97
C VAL A 1070 18.92 -23.24 -56.66
N SER A 1071 19.13 -22.94 -55.37
CA SER A 1071 20.14 -21.98 -54.91
C SER A 1071 21.49 -22.64 -54.64
N ASP A 1072 21.47 -23.85 -54.05
CA ASP A 1072 22.65 -24.68 -53.81
C ASP A 1072 22.37 -26.13 -54.27
N PRO A 1073 22.71 -26.49 -55.52
CA PRO A 1073 22.47 -27.83 -56.07
C PRO A 1073 23.20 -28.96 -55.36
N LYS A 1074 24.20 -28.66 -54.51
CA LYS A 1074 24.99 -29.64 -53.76
C LYS A 1074 24.67 -29.59 -52.26
N ASN A 1075 23.55 -29.01 -51.84
CA ASN A 1075 23.17 -29.00 -50.44
C ASN A 1075 22.83 -30.43 -49.96
N ALA A 1076 23.72 -31.03 -49.16
CA ALA A 1076 23.60 -32.41 -48.72
C ALA A 1076 22.33 -32.65 -47.87
N ALA A 1077 21.98 -31.71 -46.98
CA ALA A 1077 20.80 -31.83 -46.11
C ALA A 1077 19.48 -31.81 -46.89
N ALA A 1078 19.34 -30.94 -47.89
CA ALA A 1078 18.15 -30.90 -48.75
C ALA A 1078 18.03 -32.17 -49.64
N LEU A 1079 19.15 -32.67 -50.18
CA LEU A 1079 19.18 -33.92 -50.94
C LEU A 1079 18.83 -35.13 -50.07
N ASN A 1080 19.39 -35.20 -48.86
CA ASN A 1080 19.10 -36.26 -47.89
C ASN A 1080 17.61 -36.25 -47.50
N ASN A 1081 17.04 -35.08 -47.21
CA ASN A 1081 15.63 -34.98 -46.86
C ASN A 1081 14.66 -35.28 -48.02
N LEU A 1082 15.01 -34.95 -49.27
CA LEU A 1082 14.25 -35.43 -50.45
C LEU A 1082 14.35 -36.95 -50.61
N GLY A 1083 15.52 -37.53 -50.30
CA GLY A 1083 15.70 -38.97 -50.21
C GLY A 1083 14.79 -39.60 -49.15
N ASN A 1084 14.69 -38.98 -47.97
CA ASN A 1084 13.79 -39.41 -46.89
C ASN A 1084 12.32 -39.42 -47.34
N LEU A 1085 11.87 -38.36 -48.02
CA LEU A 1085 10.50 -38.29 -48.55
C LEU A 1085 10.21 -39.40 -49.57
N ALA A 1086 11.15 -39.66 -50.49
CA ALA A 1086 11.02 -40.73 -51.49
C ALA A 1086 11.08 -42.13 -50.86
N PHE A 1087 11.89 -42.30 -49.82
CA PHE A 1087 11.99 -43.56 -49.09
C PHE A 1087 10.68 -43.88 -48.36
N ILE A 1088 10.08 -42.89 -47.70
CA ILE A 1088 8.82 -43.04 -46.96
C ILE A 1088 7.65 -43.30 -47.93
N SER A 1089 7.64 -42.68 -49.11
CA SER A 1089 6.61 -42.94 -50.13
C SER A 1089 6.77 -44.28 -50.87
N GLY A 1090 7.83 -45.04 -50.57
CA GLY A 1090 8.13 -46.33 -51.17
C GLY A 1090 8.84 -46.26 -52.53
N ASP A 1091 9.20 -45.06 -53.01
CA ASP A 1091 10.04 -44.88 -54.20
C ASP A 1091 11.53 -44.99 -53.84
N TYR A 1092 11.94 -46.23 -53.54
CA TYR A 1092 13.31 -46.52 -53.11
C TYR A 1092 14.36 -46.25 -54.19
N ALA A 1093 13.98 -46.27 -55.47
CA ALA A 1093 14.89 -45.97 -56.57
C ALA A 1093 15.23 -44.46 -56.62
N SER A 1094 14.21 -43.61 -56.47
CA SER A 1094 14.43 -42.16 -56.32
C SER A 1094 15.14 -41.83 -55.01
N ALA A 1095 14.80 -42.53 -53.92
CA ALA A 1095 15.49 -42.36 -52.64
C ALA A 1095 16.99 -42.66 -52.76
N GLU A 1096 17.36 -43.81 -53.35
CA GLU A 1096 18.77 -44.18 -53.57
C GLU A 1096 19.49 -43.11 -54.39
N LYS A 1097 18.85 -42.60 -55.45
CA LYS A 1097 19.41 -41.54 -56.29
C LYS A 1097 19.68 -40.24 -55.52
N GLN A 1098 18.76 -39.81 -54.66
CA GLN A 1098 18.94 -38.57 -53.89
C GLN A 1098 19.96 -38.73 -52.78
N TYR A 1099 19.96 -39.86 -52.06
CA TYR A 1099 20.96 -40.12 -51.03
C TYR A 1099 22.36 -40.24 -51.64
N LEU A 1100 22.55 -40.89 -52.79
CA LEU A 1100 23.85 -40.95 -53.47
C LEU A 1100 24.40 -39.55 -53.79
N LYS A 1101 23.55 -38.64 -54.28
CA LYS A 1101 23.94 -37.25 -54.49
C LYS A 1101 24.27 -36.53 -53.18
N ALA A 1102 23.55 -36.85 -52.10
CA ALA A 1102 23.81 -36.28 -50.79
C ALA A 1102 25.18 -36.73 -50.23
N VAL A 1103 25.59 -37.99 -50.42
CA VAL A 1103 26.94 -38.45 -50.00
C VAL A 1103 28.05 -37.88 -50.88
N GLU A 1104 27.76 -37.61 -52.16
CA GLU A 1104 28.74 -36.95 -53.04
C GLU A 1104 29.01 -35.52 -52.58
N ALA A 1105 28.00 -34.86 -52.01
CA ALA A 1105 28.10 -33.54 -51.41
C ALA A 1105 28.75 -33.57 -50.01
N ASP A 1106 28.37 -34.52 -49.16
CA ASP A 1106 28.94 -34.74 -47.83
C ASP A 1106 29.23 -36.23 -47.57
N PRO A 1107 30.43 -36.72 -47.92
CA PRO A 1107 30.78 -38.12 -47.72
C PRO A 1107 31.07 -38.47 -46.25
N GLY A 1108 31.21 -37.45 -45.38
CA GLY A 1108 31.52 -37.59 -43.95
C GLY A 1108 30.29 -37.78 -43.06
N ASP A 1109 29.07 -37.70 -43.61
CA ASP A 1109 27.84 -37.94 -42.87
C ASP A 1109 27.45 -39.43 -42.92
N ALA A 1110 27.64 -40.12 -41.78
CA ALA A 1110 27.36 -41.53 -41.65
C ALA A 1110 25.85 -41.87 -41.72
N ASP A 1111 24.96 -40.92 -41.41
CA ASP A 1111 23.52 -41.15 -41.41
C ASP A 1111 22.96 -41.25 -42.83
N ILE A 1112 23.54 -40.51 -43.78
CA ILE A 1112 23.19 -40.64 -45.20
C ILE A 1112 23.63 -42.02 -45.73
N TRP A 1113 24.78 -42.53 -45.30
CA TRP A 1113 25.21 -43.89 -45.63
C TRP A 1113 24.32 -44.97 -45.01
N LEU A 1114 23.81 -44.74 -43.80
CA LEU A 1114 22.82 -45.62 -43.17
C LEU A 1114 21.48 -45.59 -43.93
N ASN A 1115 21.05 -44.43 -44.42
CA ASN A 1115 19.86 -44.31 -45.27
C ASN A 1115 20.01 -45.06 -46.59
N LEU A 1116 21.19 -45.00 -47.22
CA LEU A 1116 21.52 -45.82 -48.39
C LEU A 1116 21.50 -47.31 -48.10
N LEU A 1117 22.05 -47.76 -46.96
CA LEU A 1117 21.98 -49.16 -46.55
C LEU A 1117 20.52 -49.61 -46.43
N LYS A 1118 19.68 -48.84 -45.73
CA LYS A 1118 18.24 -49.15 -45.58
C LYS A 1118 17.55 -49.23 -46.94
N THR A 1119 17.92 -48.33 -47.86
CA THR A 1119 17.40 -48.30 -49.23
C THR A 1119 17.83 -49.51 -50.06
N GLY A 1120 19.09 -49.91 -49.98
CA GLY A 1120 19.61 -51.12 -50.63
C GLY A 1120 18.88 -52.38 -50.16
N LEU A 1121 18.56 -52.47 -48.86
CA LEU A 1121 17.75 -53.56 -48.30
C LEU A 1121 16.33 -53.57 -48.86
N LYS A 1122 15.67 -52.39 -48.94
CA LYS A 1122 14.31 -52.26 -49.51
C LYS A 1122 14.26 -52.55 -51.01
N LEU A 1123 15.32 -52.21 -51.75
CA LEU A 1123 15.53 -52.59 -53.16
C LEU A 1123 15.93 -54.06 -53.35
N LYS A 1124 16.05 -54.82 -52.26
CA LYS A 1124 16.49 -56.24 -52.24
C LYS A 1124 17.89 -56.46 -52.83
N SER A 1125 18.74 -55.43 -52.88
CA SER A 1125 20.14 -55.54 -53.30
C SER A 1125 21.06 -55.68 -52.08
N ARG A 1126 21.28 -56.93 -51.66
CA ARG A 1126 22.15 -57.25 -50.51
C ARG A 1126 23.60 -56.81 -50.72
N GLU A 1127 24.08 -56.80 -51.96
CA GLU A 1127 25.42 -56.37 -52.31
C GLU A 1127 25.62 -54.88 -52.01
N LYS A 1128 24.74 -54.04 -52.55
CA LYS A 1128 24.74 -52.59 -52.29
C LYS A 1128 24.55 -52.26 -50.80
N ALA A 1129 23.62 -52.95 -50.12
CA ALA A 1129 23.39 -52.73 -48.69
C ALA A 1129 24.65 -53.00 -47.84
N ARG A 1130 25.40 -54.06 -48.15
CA ARG A 1130 26.68 -54.36 -47.49
C ARG A 1130 27.74 -53.31 -47.78
N GLU A 1131 27.83 -52.86 -49.03
CA GLU A 1131 28.76 -51.81 -49.44
C GLU A 1131 28.50 -50.50 -48.69
N TYR A 1132 27.26 -50.02 -48.68
CA TYR A 1132 26.87 -48.80 -47.97
C TYR A 1132 27.07 -48.93 -46.46
N GLY A 1133 26.77 -50.10 -45.87
CA GLY A 1133 27.03 -50.37 -44.45
C GLY A 1133 28.50 -50.35 -44.07
N ALA A 1134 29.38 -50.87 -44.93
CA ALA A 1134 30.82 -50.79 -44.72
C ALA A 1134 31.31 -49.33 -44.74
N LYS A 1135 30.73 -48.49 -45.62
CA LYS A 1135 31.04 -47.05 -45.69
C LYS A 1135 30.54 -46.29 -44.46
N ALA A 1136 29.32 -46.55 -43.99
CA ALA A 1136 28.80 -45.96 -42.74
C ALA A 1136 29.71 -46.25 -41.53
N ARG A 1137 30.22 -47.49 -41.41
CA ARG A 1137 31.17 -47.88 -40.36
C ARG A 1137 32.53 -47.21 -40.49
N ALA A 1138 33.01 -47.03 -41.72
CA ALA A 1138 34.29 -46.39 -41.97
C ALA A 1138 34.26 -44.91 -41.56
N VAL A 1139 33.11 -44.26 -41.75
CA VAL A 1139 32.87 -42.88 -41.31
C VAL A 1139 32.68 -42.81 -39.79
N GLN A 1140 31.86 -43.68 -39.21
CA GLN A 1140 31.62 -43.71 -37.76
C GLN A 1140 31.63 -45.15 -37.21
N ALA A 1141 32.76 -45.53 -36.61
CA ALA A 1141 33.01 -46.90 -36.16
C ALA A 1141 31.97 -47.45 -35.17
N HIS A 1142 31.40 -46.58 -34.32
CA HIS A 1142 30.42 -46.98 -33.30
C HIS A 1142 29.06 -47.44 -33.87
N LEU A 1143 28.78 -47.18 -35.16
CA LEU A 1143 27.57 -47.66 -35.85
C LEU A 1143 27.64 -49.15 -36.24
N GLY A 1144 28.78 -49.82 -35.98
CA GLY A 1144 29.01 -51.24 -36.25
C GLY A 1144 27.84 -52.16 -35.87
N PRO A 1145 27.39 -52.15 -34.60
CA PRO A 1145 26.29 -53.00 -34.13
C PRO A 1145 24.97 -52.74 -34.86
N MET A 1146 24.63 -51.49 -35.15
CA MET A 1146 23.40 -51.12 -35.86
C MET A 1146 23.43 -51.58 -37.31
N VAL A 1147 24.56 -51.44 -37.99
CA VAL A 1147 24.76 -51.94 -39.36
C VAL A 1147 24.66 -53.47 -39.39
N ASP A 1148 25.20 -54.18 -38.39
CA ASP A 1148 25.10 -55.65 -38.30
C ASP A 1148 23.65 -56.08 -38.10
N ALA A 1149 22.92 -55.37 -37.23
CA ALA A 1149 21.51 -55.63 -36.96
C ALA A 1149 20.61 -55.41 -38.18
N LEU A 1150 20.91 -54.41 -39.03
CA LEU A 1150 20.13 -54.14 -40.24
C LEU A 1150 20.43 -55.12 -41.39
N LEU A 1151 21.66 -55.64 -41.48
CA LEU A 1151 22.05 -56.59 -42.54
C LEU A 1151 21.63 -58.04 -42.26
N LYS A 1152 21.39 -58.36 -40.98
CA LYS A 1152 20.86 -59.65 -40.52
C LYS A 1152 19.37 -59.74 -40.78
#